data_AF-A0A940D5K8-F1
#
_entry.id   AF-A0A940D5K8-F1
#
_cell.length_a   1.000
_cell.length_b   1.000
_cell.length_c   1.000
_cell.angle_alpha   90.00
_cell.angle_beta   90.00
_cell.angle_gamma   90.00
#
_symmetry.space_group_name_H-M   'P 1'
#
loop_
_entity.id
_entity.type
_entity.pdbx_description
1 polymer ?
#
loop_
_entity_poly.entity_id
_entity_poly.type
_entity_poly.pdbx_seq_one_letter_code
_entity_poly.pdbx_strand_id
1 'polypeptide(L)'
;MILALNRLREEDLKLIDEKLEELKNAEDDNVKSAAALEILSSLKPSTNGEFIFFLDNVKLDDALKLKSYLRDFDKMRIGILNAATNLSSLLDDLDFEMKSEVLESLSRTSEYISTNGAEYSQWRKNEYYKFIRKYISRLEKDLPEDLSGKIKNEREGLYNSFKAAKASWDEIETLFKQLKDELKTAKTKALGTDYTDYSAAIEELSDVENEISQKEKFIEQSLAGRAELRESMSVAIPILVPESGRLRSLKSVIEKALEGPNIKPTEAEKPKELSDFYKRLESIIADFKQLGYKDDIYAALLNIESDLGWFVERAGILTANTNNSEIKKALEILEASRINLLRVIPDIEKVVGDARSLETGIATAQNELNELKKRKVLLEQKIAELTNSYNKLLEKYNANVEIIKLEYAHTIVAENITDITAAETYAEKAGEIVSECFGYKYNKRYRDFTWYKDFKEAQDNITEGTSVLSEAISELSAHEALLKEKIYDYIHLRFLGTPVTLDEFTLMIANYNKYFQVFNAKYQRASRKISDLLDYPSSYSSQYNPQLKKIDRLLFRSNQIWMPKESTYFYFTKWIMNSIIVALMVALISVTVAALAAYPFSRMRFFGRSQGLLFLLLIQMFPSIMFMIAIYALLQFMGNYIPFLGLNSLSGLIFVYSGGIAFNIWLIKGYFDTIPDTLEESAMIDGATRFQTFWRIVLPLARPILAVIAILTFMGIFNEFVMARIFLQDINKWTYAVGLQQFSGRFETSWGPFTAAALIGAIPMITFFLILQDYIVGGLTKGAVKG
;
A
#
# COMPACT_ATOMS: atom_id res chain seq x y z
N MET A 1 -2.69 24.49 -39.84
CA MET A 1 -2.58 24.64 -38.38
C MET A 1 -2.52 26.10 -37.93
N ILE A 2 -1.41 26.84 -38.07
CA ILE A 2 -1.27 28.22 -37.54
C ILE A 2 -2.43 29.15 -37.97
N LEU A 3 -2.79 29.17 -39.26
CA LEU A 3 -3.94 29.96 -39.75
C LEU A 3 -5.28 29.55 -39.13
N ALA A 4 -5.48 28.26 -38.84
CA ALA A 4 -6.70 27.76 -38.21
C ALA A 4 -6.75 28.08 -36.71
N LEU A 5 -5.61 27.96 -36.02
CA LEU A 5 -5.48 28.37 -34.62
C LEU A 5 -5.63 29.89 -34.45
N ASN A 6 -5.12 30.71 -35.38
CA ASN A 6 -5.34 32.15 -35.34
C ASN A 6 -6.83 32.54 -35.50
N ARG A 7 -7.61 31.79 -36.29
CA ARG A 7 -9.07 31.98 -36.38
C ARG A 7 -9.77 31.59 -35.09
N LEU A 8 -9.42 30.43 -34.53
CA LEU A 8 -9.98 29.99 -33.24
C LEU A 8 -9.62 30.96 -32.11
N ARG A 9 -8.41 31.51 -32.14
CA ARG A 9 -7.93 32.53 -31.19
C ARG A 9 -8.78 33.80 -31.24
N GLU A 10 -9.17 34.27 -32.43
CA GLU A 10 -10.09 35.42 -32.55
C GLU A 10 -11.47 35.12 -31.94
N GLU A 11 -11.96 33.89 -32.08
CA GLU A 11 -13.20 33.44 -31.43
C GLU A 11 -13.06 33.36 -29.91
N ASP A 12 -11.94 32.82 -29.40
CA ASP A 12 -11.63 32.74 -27.98
C ASP A 12 -11.48 34.14 -27.36
N LEU A 13 -10.84 35.08 -28.07
CA LEU A 13 -10.66 36.46 -27.60
C LEU A 13 -12.01 37.13 -27.36
N LYS A 14 -12.91 37.02 -28.33
CA LYS A 14 -14.26 37.59 -28.24
C LYS A 14 -15.05 37.00 -27.08
N LEU A 15 -14.93 35.69 -26.87
CA LEU A 15 -15.62 34.96 -25.80
C LEU A 15 -15.09 35.35 -24.41
N ILE A 16 -13.77 35.55 -24.29
CA ILE A 16 -13.15 36.07 -23.07
C ILE A 16 -13.62 37.50 -22.79
N ASP A 17 -13.64 38.37 -23.79
CA ASP A 17 -14.10 39.77 -23.67
C ASP A 17 -15.57 39.86 -23.21
N GLU A 18 -16.46 39.07 -23.82
CA GLU A 18 -17.87 39.00 -23.42
C GLU A 18 -18.02 38.57 -21.95
N LYS A 19 -17.23 37.58 -21.52
CA LYS A 19 -17.28 37.08 -20.13
C LYS A 19 -16.70 38.05 -19.11
N LEU A 20 -15.63 38.75 -19.45
CA LEU A 20 -15.06 39.80 -18.61
C LEU A 20 -16.07 40.94 -18.39
N GLU A 21 -16.83 41.33 -19.42
CA GLU A 21 -17.86 42.36 -19.29
C GLU A 21 -19.06 41.89 -18.43
N GLU A 22 -19.43 40.61 -18.48
CA GLU A 22 -20.44 40.02 -17.56
C GLU A 22 -20.01 40.11 -16.09
N LEU A 23 -18.73 39.84 -15.80
CA LEU A 23 -18.18 39.74 -14.45
C LEU A 23 -17.77 41.09 -13.85
N LYS A 24 -17.82 42.18 -14.62
CA LYS A 24 -17.40 43.54 -14.24
C LYS A 24 -18.00 44.05 -12.92
N ASN A 25 -19.22 43.64 -12.59
CA ASN A 25 -19.89 44.03 -11.34
C ASN A 25 -19.31 43.33 -10.08
N ALA A 26 -18.53 42.26 -10.23
CA ALA A 26 -17.89 41.55 -9.13
C ALA A 26 -16.50 42.12 -8.78
N GLU A 27 -15.98 43.04 -9.58
CA GLU A 27 -14.64 43.61 -9.49
C GLU A 27 -14.42 44.37 -8.17
N ASP A 28 -13.50 43.87 -7.34
CA ASP A 28 -13.09 44.49 -6.09
C ASP A 28 -11.58 44.36 -5.95
N ASP A 29 -10.86 45.46 -6.04
CA ASP A 29 -9.39 45.52 -6.07
C ASP A 29 -8.70 44.74 -4.96
N ASN A 30 -9.28 44.70 -3.75
CA ASN A 30 -8.71 43.97 -2.62
C ASN A 30 -8.93 42.46 -2.77
N VAL A 31 -10.10 42.06 -3.27
CA VAL A 31 -10.46 40.66 -3.54
C VAL A 31 -9.70 40.13 -4.75
N LYS A 32 -9.53 40.95 -5.81
CA LYS A 32 -8.68 40.65 -6.97
C LYS A 32 -7.24 40.40 -6.54
N SER A 33 -6.67 41.30 -5.74
CA SER A 33 -5.30 41.13 -5.25
C SER A 33 -5.15 39.82 -4.46
N ALA A 34 -6.13 39.46 -3.62
CA ALA A 34 -6.15 38.20 -2.86
C ALA A 34 -6.33 36.95 -3.75
N ALA A 35 -7.12 37.04 -4.80
CA ALA A 35 -7.33 35.97 -5.77
C ALA A 35 -6.09 35.71 -6.64
N ALA A 36 -5.42 36.77 -7.14
CA ALA A 36 -4.14 36.66 -7.86
C ALA A 36 -3.08 36.00 -6.98
N LEU A 37 -3.04 36.43 -5.72
CA LEU A 37 -2.22 35.89 -4.65
C LEU A 37 -2.49 34.37 -4.44
N GLU A 38 -3.74 33.92 -4.32
CA GLU A 38 -4.04 32.50 -4.15
C GLU A 38 -3.55 31.65 -5.32
N ILE A 39 -3.79 32.10 -6.56
CA ILE A 39 -3.30 31.40 -7.76
C ILE A 39 -1.77 31.30 -7.70
N LEU A 40 -1.09 32.43 -7.42
CA LEU A 40 0.36 32.49 -7.29
C LEU A 40 0.91 31.52 -6.23
N SER A 41 0.18 31.31 -5.12
CA SER A 41 0.57 30.38 -4.04
C SER A 41 0.64 28.93 -4.50
N SER A 42 -0.16 28.55 -5.49
CA SER A 42 -0.19 27.20 -6.07
C SER A 42 0.93 26.98 -7.09
N LEU A 43 1.45 28.06 -7.66
CA LEU A 43 2.50 28.03 -8.67
C LEU A 43 3.89 27.90 -8.03
N LYS A 44 4.87 27.50 -8.85
CA LYS A 44 6.29 27.56 -8.48
C LYS A 44 6.89 28.88 -8.99
N PRO A 45 7.90 29.43 -8.30
CA PRO A 45 8.67 30.55 -8.84
C PRO A 45 9.19 30.18 -10.23
N SER A 46 8.87 31.01 -11.21
CA SER A 46 9.33 30.82 -12.58
C SER A 46 9.56 32.15 -13.25
N THR A 47 10.43 32.13 -14.26
CA THR A 47 10.67 33.28 -15.14
C THR A 47 9.64 33.36 -16.28
N ASN A 48 8.68 32.43 -16.32
CA ASN A 48 7.63 32.40 -17.32
C ASN A 48 6.64 33.54 -17.14
N GLY A 49 6.07 33.99 -18.27
CA GLY A 49 5.08 35.07 -18.29
C GLY A 49 3.85 34.83 -17.41
N GLU A 50 3.48 33.58 -17.14
CA GLU A 50 2.38 33.22 -16.23
C GLU A 50 2.60 33.69 -14.80
N PHE A 51 3.72 33.28 -14.19
CA PHE A 51 4.03 33.62 -12.81
C PHE A 51 4.27 35.12 -12.65
N ILE A 52 4.92 35.74 -13.64
CA ILE A 52 5.14 37.19 -13.68
C ILE A 52 3.81 37.95 -13.84
N PHE A 53 2.88 37.45 -14.64
CA PHE A 53 1.55 38.06 -14.79
C PHE A 53 0.80 38.08 -13.46
N PHE A 54 0.74 36.96 -12.74
CA PHE A 54 0.05 36.93 -11.45
C PHE A 54 0.75 37.83 -10.42
N LEU A 55 2.09 37.89 -10.41
CA LEU A 55 2.83 38.85 -9.59
C LEU A 55 2.44 40.31 -9.87
N ASP A 56 2.19 40.67 -11.13
CA ASP A 56 1.81 42.03 -11.52
C ASP A 56 0.42 42.43 -11.04
N ASN A 57 -0.42 41.44 -10.75
CA ASN A 57 -1.74 41.63 -10.16
C ASN A 57 -1.72 41.64 -8.61
N VAL A 58 -0.55 41.48 -7.99
CA VAL A 58 -0.37 41.52 -6.53
C VAL A 58 0.16 42.88 -6.08
N LYS A 59 -0.60 43.58 -5.24
CA LYS A 59 -0.24 44.90 -4.65
C LYS A 59 0.60 44.79 -3.37
N LEU A 60 1.56 43.85 -3.28
CA LEU A 60 2.44 43.66 -2.11
C LEU A 60 3.91 43.96 -2.46
N ASP A 61 4.63 44.59 -1.54
CA ASP A 61 6.05 44.96 -1.73
C ASP A 61 6.95 43.74 -2.00
N ASP A 62 6.68 42.61 -1.35
CA ASP A 62 7.47 41.39 -1.54
C ASP A 62 7.22 40.73 -2.90
N ALA A 63 6.04 40.92 -3.50
CA ALA A 63 5.77 40.51 -4.88
C ALA A 63 6.60 41.34 -5.89
N LEU A 64 6.72 42.66 -5.66
CA LEU A 64 7.55 43.55 -6.48
C LEU A 64 9.04 43.20 -6.37
N LYS A 65 9.53 42.88 -5.17
CA LYS A 65 10.91 42.40 -4.98
C LYS A 65 11.15 41.07 -5.68
N LEU A 66 10.23 40.11 -5.52
CA LEU A 66 10.33 38.80 -6.16
C LEU A 66 10.39 38.91 -7.70
N LYS A 67 9.59 39.81 -8.28
CA LYS A 67 9.64 40.14 -9.72
C LYS A 67 11.01 40.65 -10.15
N SER A 68 11.60 41.57 -9.38
CA SER A 68 12.96 42.08 -9.69
C SER A 68 13.98 40.96 -9.65
N TYR A 69 13.92 40.11 -8.64
CA TYR A 69 14.87 39.01 -8.46
C TYR A 69 14.76 37.98 -9.59
N LEU A 70 13.54 37.65 -10.01
CA LEU A 70 13.31 36.75 -11.16
C LEU A 70 13.86 37.34 -12.47
N ARG A 71 13.73 38.65 -12.69
CA ARG A 71 14.33 39.32 -13.85
C ARG A 71 15.85 39.30 -13.82
N ASP A 72 16.45 39.50 -12.65
CA ASP A 72 17.91 39.48 -12.52
C ASP A 72 18.45 38.05 -12.66
N PHE A 73 17.74 37.06 -12.14
CA PHE A 73 18.04 35.65 -12.37
C PHE A 73 17.96 35.26 -13.86
N ASP A 74 16.95 35.75 -14.59
CA ASP A 74 16.84 35.48 -16.03
C ASP A 74 18.03 36.04 -16.83
N LYS A 75 18.50 37.25 -16.50
CA LYS A 75 19.73 37.80 -17.08
C LYS A 75 20.94 36.91 -16.78
N MET A 76 21.07 36.40 -15.55
CA MET A 76 22.16 35.48 -15.17
C MET A 76 22.09 34.18 -15.97
N ARG A 77 20.89 33.60 -16.15
CA ARG A 77 20.68 32.40 -16.97
C ARG A 77 21.16 32.62 -18.40
N ILE A 78 20.76 33.71 -19.04
CA ILE A 78 21.18 34.04 -20.41
C ILE A 78 22.71 34.14 -20.48
N GLY A 79 23.34 34.77 -19.49
CA GLY A 79 24.81 34.83 -19.39
C GLY A 79 25.48 33.46 -19.33
N ILE A 80 24.90 32.51 -18.57
CA ILE A 80 25.41 31.14 -18.46
C ILE A 80 25.29 30.38 -19.79
N LEU A 81 24.17 30.52 -20.51
CA LEU A 81 23.97 29.88 -21.81
C LEU A 81 24.97 30.38 -22.86
N ASN A 82 25.24 31.69 -22.86
CA ASN A 82 26.24 32.29 -23.74
C ASN A 82 27.64 31.77 -23.41
N ALA A 83 28.02 31.70 -22.14
CA ALA A 83 29.33 31.17 -21.72
C ALA A 83 29.50 29.68 -22.08
N ALA A 84 28.44 28.86 -21.92
CA ALA A 84 28.48 27.45 -22.32
C ALA A 84 28.64 27.29 -23.84
N THR A 85 27.96 28.14 -24.63
CA THR A 85 28.06 28.15 -26.10
C THR A 85 29.46 28.57 -26.56
N ASN A 86 30.02 29.63 -25.96
CA ASN A 86 31.37 30.09 -26.23
C ASN A 86 32.42 29.02 -25.90
N LEU A 87 32.27 28.37 -24.75
CA LEU A 87 33.16 27.27 -24.34
C LEU A 87 33.03 26.06 -25.28
N SER A 88 31.81 25.72 -25.72
CA SER A 88 31.59 24.65 -26.70
C SER A 88 32.31 24.96 -28.03
N SER A 89 32.21 26.20 -28.52
CA SER A 89 32.90 26.63 -29.75
C SER A 89 34.42 26.57 -29.63
N LEU A 90 34.99 26.94 -28.48
CA LEU A 90 36.43 26.87 -28.25
C LEU A 90 36.97 25.42 -28.18
N LEU A 91 36.12 24.47 -27.81
CA LEU A 91 36.48 23.05 -27.66
C LEU A 91 36.21 22.22 -28.92
N ASP A 92 35.43 22.73 -29.86
CA ASP A 92 34.96 21.96 -31.02
C ASP A 92 36.08 21.55 -31.98
N ASP A 93 37.12 22.39 -32.11
CA ASP A 93 38.29 22.13 -32.96
C ASP A 93 39.39 21.32 -32.25
N LEU A 94 39.24 21.01 -30.96
CA LEU A 94 40.24 20.31 -30.15
C LEU A 94 39.95 18.81 -30.08
N ASP A 95 41.00 17.99 -30.01
CA ASP A 95 40.89 16.52 -29.88
C ASP A 95 41.31 16.08 -28.47
N PHE A 96 40.41 15.42 -27.74
CA PHE A 96 40.65 14.98 -26.36
C PHE A 96 39.71 13.85 -25.91
N GLU A 97 40.14 13.10 -24.88
CA GLU A 97 39.38 12.00 -24.28
C GLU A 97 38.02 12.51 -23.73
N MET A 98 36.92 11.84 -24.09
CA MET A 98 35.55 12.20 -23.70
C MET A 98 35.00 13.50 -24.33
N LYS A 99 35.56 13.97 -25.46
CA LYS A 99 35.06 15.15 -26.21
C LYS A 99 33.56 15.13 -26.46
N SER A 100 33.03 14.01 -26.98
CA SER A 100 31.60 13.87 -27.28
C SER A 100 30.73 14.08 -26.04
N GLU A 101 31.14 13.52 -24.89
CA GLU A 101 30.38 13.62 -23.64
C GLU A 101 30.48 15.02 -23.02
N VAL A 102 31.61 15.72 -23.19
CA VAL A 102 31.78 17.12 -22.73
C VAL A 102 30.97 18.09 -23.58
N LEU A 103 31.00 17.95 -24.92
CA LEU A 103 30.20 18.78 -25.83
C LEU A 103 28.71 18.51 -25.67
N GLU A 104 28.31 17.24 -25.54
CA GLU A 104 26.93 16.86 -25.23
C GLU A 104 26.49 17.47 -23.90
N SER A 105 27.32 17.39 -22.86
CA SER A 105 27.06 18.02 -21.57
C SER A 105 26.83 19.52 -21.71
N LEU A 106 27.73 20.25 -22.38
CA LEU A 106 27.61 21.69 -22.61
C LEU A 106 26.35 22.06 -23.41
N SER A 107 26.02 21.27 -24.43
CA SER A 107 24.82 21.48 -25.26
C SER A 107 23.52 21.35 -24.48
N ARG A 108 23.50 20.52 -23.44
CA ARG A 108 22.36 20.33 -22.53
C ARG A 108 22.29 21.36 -21.40
N THR A 109 23.16 22.37 -21.36
CA THR A 109 23.15 23.41 -20.31
C THR A 109 21.80 24.13 -20.19
N SER A 110 21.08 24.32 -21.30
CA SER A 110 19.73 24.89 -21.31
C SER A 110 18.69 24.00 -20.63
N GLU A 111 18.82 22.68 -20.76
CA GLU A 111 17.97 21.71 -20.07
C GLU A 111 18.25 21.73 -18.56
N TYR A 112 19.49 22.02 -18.15
CA TYR A 112 19.89 22.05 -16.74
C TYR A 112 19.56 23.34 -15.99
N ILE A 113 19.34 24.47 -16.69
CA ILE A 113 18.95 25.76 -16.10
C ILE A 113 17.54 26.12 -16.59
N SER A 114 16.54 25.44 -16.02
CA SER A 114 15.16 25.56 -16.50
C SER A 114 14.44 26.83 -16.02
N THR A 115 13.45 27.26 -16.79
CA THR A 115 12.54 28.37 -16.48
C THR A 115 11.60 28.08 -15.29
N ASN A 116 11.42 26.81 -14.94
CA ASN A 116 10.31 26.29 -14.11
C ASN A 116 10.71 25.85 -12.69
N GLY A 117 11.90 26.21 -12.22
CA GLY A 117 12.30 26.17 -10.81
C GLY A 117 12.47 24.79 -10.14
N ALA A 118 11.92 23.71 -10.70
CA ALA A 118 11.91 22.39 -10.04
C ALA A 118 13.27 21.68 -10.06
N GLU A 119 14.15 22.02 -11.00
CA GLU A 119 15.42 21.30 -11.23
C GLU A 119 16.65 21.97 -10.61
N TYR A 120 16.47 23.17 -10.04
CA TYR A 120 17.54 23.81 -9.27
C TYR A 120 17.82 23.10 -7.93
N SER A 121 17.07 22.07 -7.54
CA SER A 121 17.42 21.21 -6.39
C SER A 121 18.26 20.00 -6.80
N GLN A 122 18.18 19.52 -8.05
CA GLN A 122 18.86 18.32 -8.54
C GLN A 122 20.34 18.54 -8.89
N TRP A 123 20.73 19.73 -9.36
CA TRP A 123 22.14 20.06 -9.62
C TRP A 123 23.01 20.07 -8.34
N ARG A 124 22.40 19.96 -7.14
CA ARG A 124 23.12 19.64 -5.88
C ARG A 124 24.02 18.40 -6.02
N LYS A 125 23.77 17.52 -7.00
CA LYS A 125 24.77 16.56 -7.47
C LYS A 125 25.80 17.26 -8.34
N ASN A 126 26.71 17.91 -7.62
CA ASN A 126 28.14 18.14 -7.78
C ASN A 126 28.91 17.20 -8.75
N GLU A 127 28.33 16.72 -9.86
CA GLU A 127 28.90 15.77 -10.84
C GLU A 127 28.99 16.41 -12.23
N TYR A 128 27.98 17.13 -12.72
CA TYR A 128 28.00 17.81 -14.04
C TYR A 128 29.15 18.83 -14.17
N TYR A 129 29.24 19.79 -13.24
CA TYR A 129 30.35 20.74 -13.25
C TYR A 129 31.69 20.08 -12.86
N LYS A 130 31.69 19.10 -11.95
CA LYS A 130 32.92 18.37 -11.62
C LYS A 130 33.44 17.59 -12.82
N PHE A 131 32.55 17.06 -13.65
CA PHE A 131 32.85 16.38 -14.91
C PHE A 131 33.51 17.36 -15.88
N ILE A 132 32.82 18.45 -16.24
CA ILE A 132 33.35 19.48 -17.15
C ILE A 132 34.69 20.04 -16.62
N ARG A 133 34.77 20.40 -15.33
CA ARG A 133 36.00 20.91 -14.71
C ARG A 133 37.14 19.90 -14.74
N LYS A 134 36.88 18.62 -14.45
CA LYS A 134 37.92 17.58 -14.38
C LYS A 134 38.59 17.37 -15.73
N TYR A 135 37.82 17.33 -16.81
CA TYR A 135 38.38 17.11 -18.16
C TYR A 135 38.97 18.38 -18.76
N ILE A 136 38.29 19.53 -18.65
CA ILE A 136 38.82 20.81 -19.16
C ILE A 136 40.08 21.24 -18.39
N SER A 137 40.16 21.02 -17.07
CA SER A 137 41.39 21.34 -16.30
C SER A 137 42.61 20.49 -16.66
N ARG A 138 42.39 19.30 -17.25
CA ARG A 138 43.48 18.46 -17.78
C ARG A 138 43.90 18.99 -19.15
N LEU A 139 42.93 19.24 -20.03
CA LEU A 139 43.13 19.85 -21.35
C LEU A 139 43.92 21.18 -21.26
N GLU A 140 43.58 22.04 -20.30
CA GLU A 140 44.26 23.33 -20.07
C GLU A 140 45.78 23.21 -19.90
N LYS A 141 46.28 22.08 -19.36
CA LYS A 141 47.72 21.88 -19.10
C LYS A 141 48.52 21.56 -20.36
N ASP A 142 47.85 21.05 -21.39
CA ASP A 142 48.47 20.54 -22.60
C ASP A 142 48.31 21.51 -23.78
N LEU A 143 47.68 22.68 -23.57
CA LEU A 143 47.37 23.69 -24.59
C LEU A 143 48.32 24.90 -24.57
N PRO A 144 48.51 25.61 -25.72
CA PRO A 144 49.24 26.87 -25.78
C PRO A 144 48.68 27.95 -24.84
N GLU A 145 49.55 28.80 -24.30
CA GLU A 145 49.24 29.74 -23.20
C GLU A 145 48.06 30.71 -23.51
N ASP A 146 47.93 31.19 -24.75
CA ASP A 146 46.81 32.05 -25.19
C ASP A 146 45.46 31.31 -25.19
N LEU A 147 45.43 30.06 -25.68
CA LEU A 147 44.20 29.27 -25.75
C LEU A 147 43.82 28.71 -24.37
N SER A 148 44.81 28.27 -23.59
CA SER A 148 44.65 27.83 -22.20
C SER A 148 44.08 28.96 -21.33
N GLY A 149 44.56 30.20 -21.50
CA GLY A 149 44.03 31.37 -20.81
C GLY A 149 42.57 31.68 -21.14
N LYS A 150 42.18 31.61 -22.42
CA LYS A 150 40.79 31.82 -22.88
C LYS A 150 39.84 30.74 -22.34
N ILE A 151 40.21 29.47 -22.48
CA ILE A 151 39.39 28.34 -21.98
C ILE A 151 39.24 28.39 -20.45
N LYS A 152 40.33 28.72 -19.74
CA LYS A 152 40.29 28.87 -18.28
C LYS A 152 39.36 29.99 -17.85
N ASN A 153 39.41 31.15 -18.51
CA ASN A 153 38.53 32.29 -18.22
C ASN A 153 37.06 31.94 -18.44
N GLU A 154 36.72 31.31 -19.57
CA GLU A 154 35.34 30.90 -19.87
C GLU A 154 34.84 29.83 -18.88
N ARG A 155 35.67 28.85 -18.52
CA ARG A 155 35.32 27.82 -17.53
C ARG A 155 35.10 28.40 -16.13
N GLU A 156 35.99 29.28 -15.67
CA GLU A 156 35.85 29.94 -14.35
C GLU A 156 34.69 30.94 -14.32
N GLY A 157 34.47 31.67 -15.42
CA GLY A 157 33.32 32.55 -15.62
C GLY A 157 32.00 31.79 -15.58
N LEU A 158 31.93 30.63 -16.25
CA LEU A 158 30.79 29.73 -16.22
C LEU A 158 30.49 29.28 -14.78
N TYR A 159 31.50 28.81 -14.05
CA TYR A 159 31.36 28.39 -12.65
C TYR A 159 30.83 29.50 -11.73
N ASN A 160 31.43 30.70 -11.82
CA ASN A 160 31.05 31.83 -10.98
C ASN A 160 29.62 32.28 -11.29
N SER A 161 29.22 32.26 -12.57
CA SER A 161 27.87 32.59 -13.00
C SER A 161 26.84 31.59 -12.48
N PHE A 162 27.15 30.29 -12.52
CA PHE A 162 26.31 29.25 -11.90
C PHE A 162 26.17 29.42 -10.38
N LYS A 163 27.28 29.73 -9.70
CA LYS A 163 27.28 29.95 -8.24
C LYS A 163 26.44 31.18 -7.86
N ALA A 164 26.53 32.26 -8.64
CA ALA A 164 25.74 33.47 -8.45
C ALA A 164 24.25 33.23 -8.72
N ALA A 165 23.91 32.57 -9.83
CA ALA A 165 22.54 32.20 -10.17
C ALA A 165 21.90 31.33 -9.08
N LYS A 166 22.66 30.40 -8.49
CA LYS A 166 22.18 29.66 -7.32
C LYS A 166 21.82 30.57 -6.15
N ALA A 167 22.75 31.40 -5.72
CA ALA A 167 22.53 32.24 -4.54
C ALA A 167 21.28 33.12 -4.74
N SER A 168 21.12 33.68 -5.95
CA SER A 168 19.92 34.42 -6.34
C SER A 168 18.65 33.57 -6.31
N TRP A 169 18.70 32.30 -6.74
CA TRP A 169 17.56 31.39 -6.68
C TRP A 169 17.17 30.99 -5.26
N ASP A 170 18.16 30.74 -4.38
CA ASP A 170 17.92 30.44 -2.96
C ASP A 170 17.22 31.64 -2.26
N GLU A 171 17.55 32.87 -2.65
CA GLU A 171 16.86 34.09 -2.21
C GLU A 171 15.42 34.19 -2.73
N ILE A 172 15.18 33.85 -4.00
CA ILE A 172 13.84 33.78 -4.62
C ILE A 172 12.96 32.77 -3.88
N GLU A 173 13.47 31.57 -3.58
CA GLU A 173 12.72 30.55 -2.83
C GLU A 173 12.37 31.01 -1.41
N THR A 174 13.30 31.69 -0.75
CA THR A 174 13.09 32.22 0.60
C THR A 174 12.01 33.31 0.61
N LEU A 175 12.11 34.28 -0.30
CA LEU A 175 11.10 35.34 -0.47
C LEU A 175 9.74 34.76 -0.86
N PHE A 176 9.71 33.77 -1.76
CA PHE A 176 8.46 33.13 -2.15
C PHE A 176 7.79 32.39 -0.97
N LYS A 177 8.58 31.78 -0.08
CA LYS A 177 8.06 31.17 1.14
C LYS A 177 7.48 32.22 2.10
N GLN A 178 8.13 33.36 2.25
CA GLN A 178 7.61 34.48 3.05
C GLN A 178 6.29 35.01 2.46
N LEU A 179 6.25 35.20 1.13
CA LEU A 179 5.05 35.59 0.41
C LEU A 179 3.90 34.59 0.65
N LYS A 180 4.19 33.28 0.73
CA LYS A 180 3.20 32.23 1.06
C LYS A 180 2.60 32.33 2.45
N ASP A 181 3.30 32.90 3.42
CA ASP A 181 2.76 33.12 4.76
C ASP A 181 1.93 34.41 4.81
N GLU A 182 2.37 35.46 4.11
CA GLU A 182 1.57 36.70 3.92
C GLU A 182 0.28 36.45 3.15
N LEU A 183 0.33 35.52 2.19
CA LEU A 183 -0.79 35.05 1.38
C LEU A 183 -1.99 34.58 2.22
N LYS A 184 -1.73 33.79 3.27
CA LYS A 184 -2.77 33.32 4.19
C LYS A 184 -3.44 34.48 4.91
N THR A 185 -2.66 35.49 5.27
CA THR A 185 -3.14 36.68 5.99
C THR A 185 -3.97 37.59 5.07
N ALA A 186 -3.52 37.80 3.84
CA ALA A 186 -4.21 38.64 2.85
C ALA A 186 -5.56 38.04 2.42
N LYS A 187 -5.64 36.71 2.20
CA LYS A 187 -6.90 36.01 1.90
C LYS A 187 -7.92 36.18 3.02
N THR A 188 -7.47 36.01 4.26
CA THR A 188 -8.31 36.17 5.46
C THR A 188 -8.84 37.60 5.59
N LYS A 189 -8.00 38.60 5.28
CA LYS A 189 -8.39 40.02 5.31
C LYS A 189 -9.38 40.39 4.19
N ALA A 190 -9.23 39.80 3.00
CA ALA A 190 -10.10 40.07 1.85
C ALA A 190 -11.50 39.46 1.99
N LEU A 191 -11.61 38.31 2.67
CA LEU A 191 -12.88 37.61 2.89
C LEU A 191 -13.65 38.11 4.14
N GLY A 192 -13.04 38.96 4.98
CA GLY A 192 -13.71 39.64 6.10
C GLY A 192 -13.96 38.78 7.34
N THR A 193 -14.62 39.38 8.34
CA THR A 193 -14.88 38.77 9.67
C THR A 193 -15.81 37.56 9.62
N ASP A 194 -16.77 37.56 8.70
CA ASP A 194 -17.74 36.48 8.56
C ASP A 194 -17.07 35.17 8.09
N TYR A 195 -16.02 35.26 7.27
CA TYR A 195 -15.20 34.12 6.87
C TYR A 195 -14.38 33.58 8.04
N THR A 196 -13.76 34.46 8.83
CA THR A 196 -12.97 34.04 10.00
C THR A 196 -13.84 33.35 11.03
N ASP A 197 -15.03 33.88 11.28
CA ASP A 197 -15.97 33.32 12.25
C ASP A 197 -16.53 31.97 11.78
N TYR A 198 -16.78 31.82 10.47
CA TYR A 198 -17.21 30.56 9.87
C TYR A 198 -16.10 29.50 9.91
N SER A 199 -14.88 29.85 9.49
CA SER A 199 -13.73 28.94 9.49
C SER A 199 -13.37 28.48 10.89
N ALA A 200 -13.35 29.38 11.87
CA ALA A 200 -13.09 29.05 13.26
C ALA A 200 -14.18 28.13 13.84
N ALA A 201 -15.44 28.37 13.50
CA ALA A 201 -16.54 27.50 13.95
C ALA A 201 -16.46 26.09 13.34
N ILE A 202 -16.02 25.93 12.09
CA ILE A 202 -15.79 24.62 11.47
C ILE A 202 -14.60 23.90 12.11
N GLU A 203 -13.49 24.60 12.35
CA GLU A 203 -12.32 24.02 13.02
C GLU A 203 -12.68 23.54 14.43
N GLU A 204 -13.39 24.38 15.19
CA GLU A 204 -13.91 24.02 16.51
C GLU A 204 -14.89 22.83 16.46
N LEU A 205 -15.75 22.76 15.43
CA LEU A 205 -16.65 21.63 15.24
C LEU A 205 -15.86 20.34 14.99
N SER A 206 -14.84 20.38 14.13
CA SER A 206 -13.96 19.24 13.83
C SER A 206 -13.23 18.77 15.09
N ASP A 207 -12.71 19.68 15.90
CA ASP A 207 -12.06 19.34 17.17
C ASP A 207 -13.04 18.68 18.14
N VAL A 208 -14.25 19.22 18.28
CA VAL A 208 -15.31 18.63 19.11
C VAL A 208 -15.73 17.25 18.59
N GLU A 209 -15.84 17.04 17.28
CA GLU A 209 -16.13 15.73 16.69
C GLU A 209 -15.02 14.70 16.95
N ASN A 210 -13.76 15.14 16.89
CA ASN A 210 -12.61 14.30 17.23
C ASN A 210 -12.63 13.92 18.71
N GLU A 211 -12.90 14.87 19.61
CA GLU A 211 -13.05 14.60 21.05
C GLU A 211 -14.21 13.63 21.33
N ILE A 212 -15.37 13.82 20.67
CA ILE A 212 -16.52 12.89 20.75
C ILE A 212 -16.09 11.47 20.34
N SER A 213 -15.43 11.34 19.20
CA SER A 213 -14.98 10.03 18.69
C SER A 213 -14.00 9.35 19.65
N GLN A 214 -13.08 10.10 20.25
CA GLN A 214 -12.16 9.58 21.26
C GLN A 214 -12.90 9.10 22.52
N LYS A 215 -13.89 9.86 23.00
CA LYS A 215 -14.70 9.49 24.18
C LYS A 215 -15.59 8.28 23.92
N GLU A 216 -16.22 8.19 22.75
CA GLU A 216 -17.01 7.02 22.34
C GLU A 216 -16.16 5.76 22.27
N LYS A 217 -14.96 5.85 21.69
CA LYS A 217 -14.00 4.74 21.64
C LYS A 217 -13.54 4.31 23.03
N PHE A 218 -13.26 5.26 23.92
CA PHE A 218 -12.90 4.96 25.32
C PHE A 218 -14.04 4.22 26.04
N ILE A 219 -15.29 4.67 25.86
CA ILE A 219 -16.47 4.02 26.44
C ILE A 219 -16.63 2.59 25.88
N GLU A 220 -16.49 2.41 24.56
CA GLU A 220 -16.58 1.09 23.92
C GLU A 220 -15.52 0.11 24.44
N GLN A 221 -14.26 0.58 24.54
CA GLN A 221 -13.16 -0.20 25.11
C GLN A 221 -13.40 -0.54 26.59
N SER A 222 -13.92 0.40 27.37
CA SER A 222 -14.25 0.18 28.78
C SER A 222 -15.40 -0.82 28.93
N LEU A 223 -16.42 -0.77 28.07
CA LEU A 223 -17.51 -1.76 28.06
C LEU A 223 -17.01 -3.17 27.68
N ALA A 224 -16.03 -3.29 26.78
CA ALA A 224 -15.36 -4.55 26.49
C ALA A 224 -14.56 -5.06 27.71
N GLY A 225 -13.81 -4.18 28.38
CA GLY A 225 -13.11 -4.52 29.64
C GLY A 225 -14.05 -4.99 30.75
N ARG A 226 -15.28 -4.45 30.82
CA ARG A 226 -16.33 -4.95 31.72
C ARG A 226 -16.71 -6.41 31.42
N ALA A 227 -16.74 -6.82 30.15
CA ALA A 227 -17.03 -8.19 29.75
C ALA A 227 -15.88 -9.15 30.13
N GLU A 228 -14.63 -8.72 29.99
CA GLU A 228 -13.44 -9.50 30.40
C GLU A 228 -13.35 -9.68 31.92
N LEU A 229 -13.66 -8.64 32.70
CA LEU A 229 -13.73 -8.74 34.15
C LEU A 229 -14.83 -9.73 34.57
N ARG A 230 -16.00 -9.69 33.91
CA ARG A 230 -17.07 -10.66 34.12
C ARG A 230 -16.63 -12.10 33.83
N GLU A 231 -15.88 -12.34 32.76
CA GLU A 231 -15.33 -13.66 32.45
C GLU A 231 -14.32 -14.11 33.51
N SER A 232 -13.43 -13.21 33.95
CA SER A 232 -12.47 -13.46 35.02
C SER A 232 -13.15 -13.85 36.33
N MET A 233 -14.28 -13.22 36.67
CA MET A 233 -15.09 -13.58 37.84
C MET A 233 -15.82 -14.92 37.71
N SER A 234 -16.15 -15.35 36.50
CA SER A 234 -16.81 -16.65 36.30
C SER A 234 -15.95 -17.83 36.78
N VAL A 235 -14.63 -17.63 36.88
CA VAL A 235 -13.66 -18.62 37.37
C VAL A 235 -13.77 -18.86 38.89
N ALA A 236 -14.22 -17.86 39.65
CA ALA A 236 -14.40 -17.97 41.10
C ALA A 236 -15.67 -18.77 41.49
N ILE A 237 -16.73 -18.71 40.67
CA ILE A 237 -18.02 -19.35 40.93
C ILE A 237 -17.90 -20.88 41.12
N PRO A 238 -17.16 -21.63 40.28
CA PRO A 238 -16.91 -23.06 40.46
C PRO A 238 -16.19 -23.45 41.76
N ILE A 239 -15.57 -22.50 42.47
CA ILE A 239 -14.94 -22.75 43.77
C ILE A 239 -15.89 -22.32 44.89
N LEU A 240 -16.48 -21.14 44.79
CA LEU A 240 -17.39 -20.60 45.82
C LEU A 240 -18.64 -21.48 46.01
N VAL A 241 -19.26 -21.97 44.93
CA VAL A 241 -20.51 -22.74 45.00
C VAL A 241 -20.30 -24.09 45.71
N PRO A 242 -19.34 -24.95 45.32
CA PRO A 242 -19.10 -26.20 46.03
C PRO A 242 -18.66 -26.02 47.48
N GLU A 243 -17.80 -25.04 47.78
CA GLU A 243 -17.34 -24.80 49.15
C GLU A 243 -18.47 -24.28 50.05
N SER A 244 -19.34 -23.40 49.55
CA SER A 244 -20.56 -23.00 50.27
C SER A 244 -21.45 -24.20 50.61
N GLY A 245 -21.59 -25.16 49.68
CA GLY A 245 -22.37 -26.39 49.89
C GLY A 245 -21.73 -27.33 50.91
N ARG A 246 -20.40 -27.49 50.88
CA ARG A 246 -19.64 -28.29 51.86
C ARG A 246 -19.80 -27.73 53.26
N LEU A 247 -19.59 -26.42 53.43
CA LEU A 247 -19.72 -25.76 54.72
C LEU A 247 -21.15 -25.84 55.26
N ARG A 248 -22.16 -25.69 54.40
CA ARG A 248 -23.58 -25.86 54.77
C ARG A 248 -23.86 -27.28 55.28
N SER A 249 -23.25 -28.30 54.68
CA SER A 249 -23.43 -29.70 55.09
C SER A 249 -22.81 -30.06 56.45
N LEU A 250 -21.83 -29.27 56.91
CA LEU A 250 -21.14 -29.48 58.20
C LEU A 250 -21.91 -28.90 59.39
N LYS A 251 -22.90 -28.04 59.14
CA LYS A 251 -23.65 -27.30 60.16
C LYS A 251 -24.13 -28.18 61.32
N SER A 252 -24.88 -29.25 61.02
CA SER A 252 -25.46 -30.12 62.05
C SER A 252 -24.42 -30.94 62.82
N VAL A 253 -23.25 -31.17 62.24
CA VAL A 253 -22.16 -31.95 62.85
C VAL A 253 -21.37 -31.07 63.82
N ILE A 254 -21.08 -29.83 63.42
CA ILE A 254 -20.36 -28.84 64.23
C ILE A 254 -21.26 -28.33 65.38
N GLU A 255 -22.54 -28.08 65.13
CA GLU A 255 -23.51 -27.69 66.17
C GLU A 255 -23.58 -28.74 67.30
N LYS A 256 -23.67 -30.02 66.95
CA LYS A 256 -23.65 -31.13 67.93
C LYS A 256 -22.30 -31.29 68.63
N ALA A 257 -21.19 -31.02 67.95
CA ALA A 257 -19.85 -31.09 68.54
C ALA A 257 -19.65 -30.05 69.64
N LEU A 258 -20.23 -28.86 69.47
CA LEU A 258 -20.16 -27.73 70.41
C LEU A 258 -21.04 -27.92 71.66
N GLU A 259 -21.97 -28.88 71.66
CA GLU A 259 -22.87 -29.21 72.77
C GLU A 259 -22.33 -30.35 73.69
N GLY A 260 -21.12 -30.85 73.44
CA GLY A 260 -20.53 -31.98 74.16
C GLY A 260 -20.05 -31.68 75.60
N PRO A 261 -20.00 -32.68 76.50
CA PRO A 261 -19.80 -32.49 77.95
C PRO A 261 -18.41 -32.01 78.41
N ASN A 262 -17.44 -31.82 77.51
CA ASN A 262 -16.05 -31.44 77.84
C ASN A 262 -15.65 -30.02 77.38
N ILE A 263 -16.60 -29.16 76.99
CA ILE A 263 -16.33 -27.80 76.49
C ILE A 263 -16.64 -26.78 77.58
N LYS A 264 -15.71 -25.86 77.88
CA LYS A 264 -15.90 -24.86 78.96
C LYS A 264 -16.94 -23.79 78.55
N PRO A 265 -17.71 -23.19 79.49
CA PRO A 265 -18.77 -22.22 79.16
C PRO A 265 -18.27 -20.91 78.52
N THR A 266 -17.00 -20.55 78.75
CA THR A 266 -16.34 -19.42 78.05
C THR A 266 -15.95 -19.75 76.61
N GLU A 267 -16.15 -20.98 76.17
CA GLU A 267 -15.90 -21.43 74.80
C GLU A 267 -17.17 -21.67 73.98
N ALA A 268 -18.35 -21.47 74.60
CA ALA A 268 -19.67 -21.69 74.04
C ALA A 268 -20.40 -20.40 73.63
N GLU A 269 -19.67 -19.38 73.15
CA GLU A 269 -20.30 -18.29 72.40
C GLU A 269 -20.62 -18.76 70.97
N LYS A 270 -21.80 -19.38 70.89
CA LYS A 270 -22.75 -19.54 69.78
C LYS A 270 -22.29 -20.14 68.42
N PRO A 271 -22.96 -21.23 68.00
CA PRO A 271 -23.03 -21.69 66.60
C PRO A 271 -23.64 -20.72 65.56
N LYS A 272 -23.99 -19.47 65.94
CA LYS A 272 -24.58 -18.47 65.04
C LYS A 272 -23.60 -18.00 63.95
N GLU A 273 -22.31 -17.98 64.23
CA GLU A 273 -21.28 -17.42 63.34
C GLU A 273 -21.09 -18.24 62.06
N LEU A 274 -21.12 -19.58 62.13
CA LEU A 274 -21.04 -20.43 60.94
C LEU A 274 -22.29 -20.27 60.07
N SER A 275 -23.45 -20.04 60.70
CA SER A 275 -24.69 -19.83 59.96
C SER A 275 -24.75 -18.50 59.25
N ASP A 276 -24.13 -17.47 59.80
CA ASP A 276 -24.07 -16.16 59.19
C ASP A 276 -22.98 -16.13 58.11
N PHE A 277 -21.89 -16.89 58.27
CA PHE A 277 -20.82 -17.07 57.29
C PHE A 277 -21.30 -17.66 55.95
N TYR A 278 -22.03 -18.79 55.96
CA TYR A 278 -22.52 -19.37 54.68
C TYR A 278 -23.58 -18.48 54.02
N LYS A 279 -24.41 -17.78 54.80
CA LYS A 279 -25.39 -16.82 54.25
C LYS A 279 -24.70 -15.65 53.57
N ARG A 280 -23.59 -15.15 54.14
CA ARG A 280 -22.73 -14.14 53.50
C ARG A 280 -22.14 -14.65 52.18
N LEU A 281 -21.58 -15.87 52.18
CA LEU A 281 -21.09 -16.52 50.95
C LEU A 281 -22.18 -16.68 49.89
N GLU A 282 -23.40 -17.05 50.27
CA GLU A 282 -24.54 -17.18 49.35
C GLU A 282 -25.01 -15.84 48.78
N SER A 283 -25.02 -14.78 49.60
CA SER A 283 -25.30 -13.41 49.13
C SER A 283 -24.28 -12.98 48.10
N ILE A 284 -22.99 -13.19 48.39
CA ILE A 284 -21.89 -12.88 47.47
C ILE A 284 -22.03 -13.67 46.16
N ILE A 285 -22.36 -14.96 46.21
CA ILE A 285 -22.62 -15.78 45.03
C ILE A 285 -23.84 -15.26 44.23
N ALA A 286 -24.88 -14.79 44.91
CA ALA A 286 -26.07 -14.22 44.27
C ALA A 286 -25.76 -12.86 43.61
N ASP A 287 -25.01 -11.99 44.28
CA ASP A 287 -24.59 -10.69 43.76
C ASP A 287 -23.63 -10.86 42.57
N PHE A 288 -22.73 -11.84 42.61
CA PHE A 288 -21.89 -12.22 41.46
C PHE A 288 -22.71 -12.73 40.27
N LYS A 289 -23.81 -13.45 40.51
CA LYS A 289 -24.72 -13.89 39.44
C LYS A 289 -25.54 -12.75 38.85
N GLN A 290 -25.84 -11.71 39.64
CA GLN A 290 -26.64 -10.56 39.21
C GLN A 290 -25.81 -9.40 38.63
N LEU A 291 -24.48 -9.53 38.54
CA LEU A 291 -23.56 -8.57 37.91
C LEU A 291 -23.55 -7.17 38.54
N GLY A 292 -23.95 -7.06 39.82
CA GLY A 292 -23.89 -5.81 40.56
C GLY A 292 -22.57 -5.68 41.30
N TYR A 293 -21.62 -4.89 40.79
CA TYR A 293 -20.42 -4.51 41.54
C TYR A 293 -20.78 -3.49 42.62
N LYS A 294 -21.42 -3.96 43.69
CA LYS A 294 -21.83 -3.13 44.82
C LYS A 294 -20.74 -3.04 45.86
N ASP A 295 -20.64 -1.90 46.55
CA ASP A 295 -19.74 -1.70 47.70
C ASP A 295 -19.96 -2.77 48.79
N ASP A 296 -21.17 -3.32 48.87
CA ASP A 296 -21.56 -4.40 49.78
C ASP A 296 -20.73 -5.69 49.59
N ILE A 297 -20.23 -5.98 48.39
CA ILE A 297 -19.44 -7.20 48.10
C ILE A 297 -18.06 -7.10 48.76
N TYR A 298 -17.40 -5.95 48.69
CA TYR A 298 -16.09 -5.74 49.29
C TYR A 298 -16.17 -5.82 50.83
N ALA A 299 -17.19 -5.18 51.41
CA ALA A 299 -17.47 -5.30 52.83
C ALA A 299 -17.77 -6.76 53.24
N ALA A 300 -18.46 -7.52 52.40
CA ALA A 300 -18.75 -8.93 52.67
C ALA A 300 -17.50 -9.84 52.55
N LEU A 301 -16.55 -9.54 51.65
CA LEU A 301 -15.28 -10.27 51.51
C LEU A 301 -14.35 -10.09 52.71
N LEU A 302 -14.20 -8.85 53.21
CA LEU A 302 -13.43 -8.56 54.42
C LEU A 302 -13.97 -9.31 55.66
N ASN A 303 -15.29 -9.42 55.75
CA ASN A 303 -15.94 -10.17 56.82
C ASN A 303 -15.68 -11.68 56.69
N ILE A 304 -15.64 -12.24 55.47
CA ILE A 304 -15.32 -13.65 55.22
C ILE A 304 -13.90 -14.00 55.68
N GLU A 305 -12.92 -13.14 55.40
CA GLU A 305 -11.53 -13.37 55.83
C GLU A 305 -11.43 -13.39 57.36
N SER A 306 -12.09 -12.44 58.03
CA SER A 306 -12.19 -12.40 59.49
C SER A 306 -12.90 -13.63 60.06
N ASP A 307 -14.04 -14.04 59.47
CA ASP A 307 -14.79 -15.22 59.88
C ASP A 307 -13.94 -16.51 59.74
N LEU A 308 -13.24 -16.67 58.61
CA LEU A 308 -12.34 -17.80 58.37
C LEU A 308 -11.17 -17.83 59.35
N GLY A 309 -10.65 -16.67 59.76
CA GLY A 309 -9.61 -16.57 60.79
C GLY A 309 -10.07 -17.10 62.15
N TRP A 310 -11.29 -16.71 62.56
CA TRP A 310 -11.91 -17.20 63.80
C TRP A 310 -12.09 -18.73 63.81
N PHE A 311 -12.53 -19.31 62.68
CA PHE A 311 -12.73 -20.76 62.57
C PHE A 311 -11.44 -21.58 62.76
N VAL A 312 -10.27 -21.08 62.34
CA VAL A 312 -8.97 -21.76 62.49
C VAL A 312 -8.54 -21.85 63.94
N GLU A 313 -8.64 -20.71 64.64
CA GLU A 313 -8.25 -20.60 66.03
C GLU A 313 -9.06 -21.60 66.88
N ARG A 314 -10.34 -21.79 66.53
CA ARG A 314 -11.23 -22.75 67.19
C ARG A 314 -11.06 -24.19 66.74
N ALA A 315 -10.79 -24.45 65.46
CA ALA A 315 -10.56 -25.80 64.93
C ALA A 315 -9.35 -26.46 65.62
N GLY A 316 -8.27 -25.71 65.86
CA GLY A 316 -7.09 -26.20 66.60
C GLY A 316 -7.39 -26.61 68.05
N ILE A 317 -8.28 -25.86 68.73
CA ILE A 317 -8.75 -26.16 70.09
C ILE A 317 -9.63 -27.41 70.12
N LEU A 318 -10.52 -27.58 69.14
CA LEU A 318 -11.45 -28.72 69.06
C LEU A 318 -10.75 -30.05 68.70
N THR A 319 -9.70 -30.02 67.86
CA THR A 319 -8.89 -31.20 67.52
C THR A 319 -8.07 -31.75 68.69
N ALA A 320 -7.72 -30.91 69.68
CA ALA A 320 -6.95 -31.34 70.84
C ALA A 320 -7.80 -32.09 71.89
N ASN A 321 -9.13 -31.92 71.86
CA ASN A 321 -10.04 -32.33 72.94
C ASN A 321 -11.08 -33.42 72.56
N THR A 322 -11.07 -33.95 71.33
CA THR A 322 -12.11 -34.89 70.85
C THR A 322 -11.55 -36.19 70.25
N ASN A 323 -12.01 -37.34 70.78
CA ASN A 323 -11.76 -38.68 70.20
C ASN A 323 -12.87 -39.13 69.21
N ASN A 324 -13.74 -38.22 68.79
CA ASN A 324 -14.88 -38.52 67.92
C ASN A 324 -14.48 -38.40 66.43
N SER A 325 -14.52 -39.53 65.72
CA SER A 325 -14.10 -39.62 64.31
C SER A 325 -14.96 -38.80 63.34
N GLU A 326 -16.23 -38.53 63.65
CA GLU A 326 -17.11 -37.71 62.80
C GLU A 326 -16.79 -36.22 62.90
N ILE A 327 -16.49 -35.75 64.12
CA ILE A 327 -16.09 -34.36 64.39
C ILE A 327 -14.73 -34.06 63.75
N LYS A 328 -13.78 -35.01 63.85
CA LYS A 328 -12.46 -34.87 63.22
C LYS A 328 -12.56 -34.72 61.69
N LYS A 329 -13.38 -35.56 61.03
CA LYS A 329 -13.64 -35.45 59.58
C LYS A 329 -14.33 -34.14 59.21
N ALA A 330 -15.28 -33.66 60.02
CA ALA A 330 -15.94 -32.38 59.78
C ALA A 330 -14.96 -31.19 59.85
N LEU A 331 -14.01 -31.22 60.80
CA LEU A 331 -12.95 -30.21 60.93
C LEU A 331 -11.95 -30.26 59.77
N GLU A 332 -11.57 -31.45 59.29
CA GLU A 332 -10.73 -31.60 58.09
C GLU A 332 -11.39 -31.01 56.83
N ILE A 333 -12.70 -31.20 56.66
CA ILE A 333 -13.47 -30.61 55.55
C ILE A 333 -13.56 -29.09 55.70
N LEU A 334 -13.73 -28.57 56.92
CA LEU A 334 -13.77 -27.13 57.20
C LEU A 334 -12.42 -26.47 56.86
N GLU A 335 -11.31 -27.07 57.28
CA GLU A 335 -9.96 -26.56 56.99
C GLU A 335 -9.65 -26.59 55.48
N ALA A 336 -10.05 -27.67 54.79
CA ALA A 336 -9.94 -27.76 53.33
C ALA A 336 -10.77 -26.69 52.60
N SER A 337 -12.00 -26.45 53.08
CA SER A 337 -12.89 -25.42 52.51
C SER A 337 -12.31 -24.02 52.72
N ARG A 338 -11.74 -23.76 53.89
CA ARG A 338 -11.04 -22.51 54.19
C ARG A 338 -9.87 -22.25 53.25
N ILE A 339 -8.98 -23.23 53.06
CA ILE A 339 -7.81 -23.08 52.19
C ILE A 339 -8.26 -22.74 50.76
N ASN A 340 -9.31 -23.40 50.28
CA ASN A 340 -9.86 -23.16 48.96
C ASN A 340 -10.50 -21.77 48.82
N LEU A 341 -11.20 -21.28 49.85
CA LEU A 341 -11.79 -19.95 49.86
C LEU A 341 -10.74 -18.82 49.96
N LEU A 342 -9.76 -18.94 50.86
CA LEU A 342 -8.67 -17.96 51.02
C LEU A 342 -7.84 -17.81 49.75
N ARG A 343 -7.74 -18.86 48.92
CA ARG A 343 -7.02 -18.80 47.66
C ARG A 343 -7.70 -17.91 46.61
N VAL A 344 -9.02 -17.75 46.67
CA VAL A 344 -9.81 -17.05 45.63
C VAL A 344 -10.16 -15.63 46.03
N ILE A 345 -10.16 -15.29 47.32
CA ILE A 345 -10.50 -13.95 47.83
C ILE A 345 -9.65 -12.83 47.19
N PRO A 346 -8.30 -12.91 47.09
CA PRO A 346 -7.50 -11.84 46.50
C PRO A 346 -7.81 -11.57 45.02
N ASP A 347 -8.12 -12.63 44.26
CA ASP A 347 -8.49 -12.51 42.85
C ASP A 347 -9.85 -11.82 42.71
N ILE A 348 -10.79 -12.12 43.62
CA ILE A 348 -12.10 -11.47 43.66
C ILE A 348 -11.97 -9.99 44.03
N GLU A 349 -11.19 -9.66 45.06
CA GLU A 349 -10.97 -8.27 45.50
C GLU A 349 -10.39 -7.41 44.39
N LYS A 350 -9.38 -7.94 43.69
CA LYS A 350 -8.76 -7.27 42.55
C LYS A 350 -9.79 -6.99 41.46
N VAL A 351 -10.57 -8.00 41.07
CA VAL A 351 -11.54 -7.86 39.98
C VAL A 351 -12.69 -6.90 40.34
N VAL A 352 -13.14 -6.87 41.60
CA VAL A 352 -14.14 -5.91 42.09
C VAL A 352 -13.58 -4.48 42.10
N GLY A 353 -12.32 -4.30 42.50
CA GLY A 353 -11.63 -3.01 42.45
C GLY A 353 -11.48 -2.49 41.02
N ASP A 354 -11.04 -3.34 40.10
CA ASP A 354 -10.90 -3.02 38.68
C ASP A 354 -12.27 -2.64 38.07
N ALA A 355 -13.33 -3.40 38.37
CA ALA A 355 -14.68 -3.11 37.89
C ALA A 355 -15.22 -1.76 38.38
N ARG A 356 -14.96 -1.39 39.64
CA ARG A 356 -15.35 -0.09 40.20
C ARG A 356 -14.66 1.08 39.50
N SER A 357 -13.35 0.95 39.29
CA SER A 357 -12.56 1.98 38.61
C SER A 357 -13.07 2.22 37.18
N LEU A 358 -13.43 1.13 36.51
CA LEU A 358 -13.95 1.12 35.16
C LEU A 358 -15.35 1.74 35.06
N GLU A 359 -16.27 1.42 35.97
CA GLU A 359 -17.62 2.03 36.01
C GLU A 359 -17.56 3.55 36.29
N THR A 360 -16.66 3.97 37.18
CA THR A 360 -16.44 5.40 37.48
C THR A 360 -15.90 6.14 36.24
N GLY A 361 -14.97 5.50 35.52
CA GLY A 361 -14.43 6.00 34.25
C GLY A 361 -15.50 6.14 33.16
N ILE A 362 -16.36 5.12 33.00
CA ILE A 362 -17.48 5.15 32.05
C ILE A 362 -18.45 6.28 32.37
N ALA A 363 -18.87 6.43 33.65
CA ALA A 363 -19.81 7.47 34.04
C ALA A 363 -19.25 8.89 33.79
N THR A 364 -17.96 9.09 34.06
CA THR A 364 -17.28 10.37 33.81
C THR A 364 -17.23 10.67 32.31
N ALA A 365 -16.80 9.70 31.51
CA ALA A 365 -16.72 9.84 30.06
C ALA A 365 -18.09 10.07 29.40
N GLN A 366 -19.16 9.46 29.92
CA GLN A 366 -20.52 9.68 29.44
C GLN A 366 -21.02 11.11 29.71
N ASN A 367 -20.69 11.69 30.87
CA ASN A 367 -21.05 13.08 31.17
C ASN A 367 -20.32 14.05 30.25
N GLU A 368 -19.01 13.86 30.04
CA GLU A 368 -18.21 14.67 29.11
C GLU A 368 -18.73 14.54 27.67
N LEU A 369 -19.06 13.32 27.24
CA LEU A 369 -19.63 13.07 25.92
C LEU A 369 -20.94 13.82 25.70
N ASN A 370 -21.81 13.89 26.72
CA ASN A 370 -23.07 14.62 26.65
C ASN A 370 -22.86 16.14 26.50
N GLU A 371 -21.88 16.71 27.21
CA GLU A 371 -21.54 18.13 27.08
C GLU A 371 -20.93 18.44 25.70
N LEU A 372 -20.04 17.57 25.20
CA LEU A 372 -19.49 17.71 23.85
C LEU A 372 -20.57 17.62 22.77
N LYS A 373 -21.54 16.70 22.90
CA LYS A 373 -22.68 16.60 21.99
C LYS A 373 -23.56 17.86 22.00
N LYS A 374 -23.75 18.50 23.15
CA LYS A 374 -24.46 19.81 23.21
C LYS A 374 -23.66 20.91 22.51
N ARG A 375 -22.35 20.98 22.76
CA ARG A 375 -21.46 21.96 22.11
C ARG A 375 -21.46 21.79 20.59
N LYS A 376 -21.41 20.54 20.11
CA LYS A 376 -21.54 20.20 18.69
C LYS A 376 -22.80 20.82 18.07
N VAL A 377 -23.97 20.61 18.68
CA VAL A 377 -25.24 21.14 18.17
C VAL A 377 -25.25 22.68 18.11
N LEU A 378 -24.69 23.35 19.12
CA LEU A 378 -24.57 24.82 19.13
C LEU A 378 -23.64 25.32 18.01
N LEU A 379 -22.53 24.62 17.76
CA LEU A 379 -21.61 24.94 16.67
C LEU A 379 -22.25 24.72 15.30
N GLU A 380 -22.97 23.62 15.10
CA GLU A 380 -23.71 23.35 13.87
C GLU A 380 -24.76 24.45 13.57
N GLN A 381 -25.45 24.97 14.59
CA GLN A 381 -26.37 26.09 14.44
C GLN A 381 -25.65 27.38 14.05
N LYS A 382 -24.54 27.72 14.73
CA LYS A 382 -23.72 28.89 14.40
C LYS A 382 -23.16 28.82 12.97
N ILE A 383 -22.72 27.63 12.54
CA ILE A 383 -22.24 27.40 11.17
C ILE A 383 -23.38 27.61 10.17
N ALA A 384 -24.58 27.09 10.45
CA ALA A 384 -25.74 27.27 9.57
C ALA A 384 -26.11 28.76 9.38
N GLU A 385 -26.04 29.57 10.44
CA GLU A 385 -26.28 31.01 10.37
C GLU A 385 -25.22 31.74 9.52
N LEU A 386 -23.94 31.37 9.69
CA LEU A 386 -22.82 31.98 8.96
C LEU A 386 -22.72 31.52 7.50
N THR A 387 -23.28 30.36 7.15
CA THR A 387 -23.16 29.74 5.83
C THR A 387 -23.66 30.64 4.70
N ASN A 388 -24.77 31.36 4.90
CA ASN A 388 -25.33 32.20 3.84
C ASN A 388 -24.47 33.46 3.57
N SER A 389 -23.88 34.04 4.62
CA SER A 389 -22.95 35.17 4.44
C SER A 389 -21.65 34.71 3.79
N TYR A 390 -21.11 33.58 4.26
CA TYR A 390 -19.93 32.93 3.68
C TYR A 390 -20.10 32.61 2.19
N ASN A 391 -21.21 31.98 1.79
CA ASN A 391 -21.43 31.60 0.40
C ASN A 391 -21.47 32.80 -0.55
N LYS A 392 -22.05 33.93 -0.11
CA LYS A 392 -22.07 35.18 -0.91
C LYS A 392 -20.67 35.77 -1.08
N LEU A 393 -19.87 35.76 -0.01
CA LEU A 393 -18.47 36.20 -0.06
C LEU A 393 -17.63 35.29 -0.94
N LEU A 394 -17.84 33.98 -0.86
CA LEU A 394 -17.17 32.98 -1.67
C LEU A 394 -17.55 33.10 -3.16
N GLU A 395 -18.81 33.37 -3.47
CA GLU A 395 -19.27 33.62 -4.85
C GLU A 395 -18.58 34.85 -5.45
N LYS A 396 -18.54 35.97 -4.69
CA LYS A 396 -17.82 37.19 -5.11
C LYS A 396 -16.31 36.93 -5.26
N TYR A 397 -15.72 36.16 -4.35
CA TYR A 397 -14.32 35.78 -4.41
C TYR A 397 -13.99 34.93 -5.65
N ASN A 398 -14.78 33.89 -5.90
CA ASN A 398 -14.62 33.00 -7.05
C ASN A 398 -14.80 33.76 -8.38
N ALA A 399 -15.74 34.71 -8.44
CA ALA A 399 -15.89 35.58 -9.61
C ALA A 399 -14.61 36.40 -9.87
N ASN A 400 -13.93 36.90 -8.84
CA ASN A 400 -12.65 37.61 -9.00
C ASN A 400 -11.49 36.69 -9.38
N VAL A 401 -11.47 35.44 -8.89
CA VAL A 401 -10.52 34.41 -9.35
C VAL A 401 -10.72 34.15 -10.84
N GLU A 402 -11.97 34.02 -11.29
CA GLU A 402 -12.32 33.81 -12.70
C GLU A 402 -11.89 35.00 -13.57
N ILE A 403 -12.14 36.24 -13.13
CA ILE A 403 -11.70 37.46 -13.84
C ILE A 403 -10.19 37.44 -14.08
N ILE A 404 -9.37 37.13 -13.06
CA ILE A 404 -7.91 37.19 -13.19
C ILE A 404 -7.38 36.08 -14.10
N LYS A 405 -7.99 34.88 -14.05
CA LYS A 405 -7.69 33.82 -15.02
C LYS A 405 -8.02 34.25 -16.45
N LEU A 406 -9.17 34.89 -16.65
CA LEU A 406 -9.60 35.39 -17.96
C LEU A 406 -8.70 36.54 -18.46
N GLU A 407 -8.28 37.46 -17.59
CA GLU A 407 -7.31 38.51 -17.92
C GLU A 407 -5.96 37.89 -18.33
N TYR A 408 -5.50 36.84 -17.63
CA TYR A 408 -4.29 36.11 -18.03
C TYR A 408 -4.46 35.47 -19.42
N ALA A 409 -5.55 34.73 -19.63
CA ALA A 409 -5.85 34.12 -20.92
C ALA A 409 -5.93 35.18 -22.03
N HIS A 410 -6.58 36.31 -21.78
CA HIS A 410 -6.67 37.43 -22.70
C HIS A 410 -5.28 37.91 -23.15
N THR A 411 -4.31 38.05 -22.24
CA THR A 411 -2.93 38.45 -22.63
C THR A 411 -2.27 37.48 -23.60
N ILE A 412 -2.52 36.16 -23.46
CA ILE A 412 -1.96 35.12 -24.34
C ILE A 412 -2.69 35.12 -25.69
N VAL A 413 -4.01 35.24 -25.67
CA VAL A 413 -4.87 35.15 -26.85
C VAL A 413 -4.78 36.41 -27.73
N ALA A 414 -4.50 37.57 -27.14
CA ALA A 414 -4.37 38.83 -27.87
C ALA A 414 -3.19 38.82 -28.87
N GLU A 415 -2.13 38.05 -28.60
CA GLU A 415 -0.95 37.96 -29.46
C GLU A 415 -1.18 37.02 -30.65
N ASN A 416 -0.70 37.40 -31.83
CA ASN A 416 -0.83 36.57 -33.03
C ASN A 416 0.06 35.33 -32.92
N ILE A 417 -0.49 34.17 -33.32
CA ILE A 417 0.28 32.94 -33.41
C ILE A 417 1.14 33.02 -34.68
N THR A 418 2.43 33.29 -34.50
CA THR A 418 3.39 33.45 -35.60
C THR A 418 4.20 32.19 -35.87
N ASP A 419 4.40 31.36 -34.85
CA ASP A 419 5.14 30.10 -34.92
C ASP A 419 4.47 28.97 -34.11
N ILE A 420 5.12 27.82 -34.06
CA ILE A 420 4.62 26.62 -33.37
C ILE A 420 4.70 26.77 -31.85
N THR A 421 5.70 27.49 -31.34
CA THR A 421 5.88 27.76 -29.90
C THR A 421 4.76 28.64 -29.37
N ALA A 422 4.38 29.67 -30.13
CA ALA A 422 3.22 30.50 -29.86
C ALA A 422 1.91 29.68 -29.94
N ALA A 423 1.82 28.74 -30.88
CA ALA A 423 0.65 27.85 -31.01
C ALA A 423 0.49 26.91 -29.82
N GLU A 424 1.61 26.36 -29.32
CA GLU A 424 1.66 25.53 -28.11
C GLU A 424 1.29 26.34 -26.87
N THR A 425 1.87 27.54 -26.73
CA THR A 425 1.55 28.43 -25.61
C THR A 425 0.06 28.81 -25.59
N TYR A 426 -0.50 29.19 -26.74
CA TYR A 426 -1.92 29.49 -26.88
C TYR A 426 -2.80 28.27 -26.56
N ALA A 427 -2.52 27.12 -27.19
CA ALA A 427 -3.32 25.93 -26.99
C ALA A 427 -3.26 25.46 -25.54
N GLU A 428 -2.07 25.27 -24.96
CA GLU A 428 -1.92 24.70 -23.62
C GLU A 428 -2.41 25.65 -22.52
N LYS A 429 -2.05 26.94 -22.58
CA LYS A 429 -2.35 27.87 -21.48
C LYS A 429 -3.71 28.55 -21.61
N ALA A 430 -4.02 29.09 -22.77
CA ALA A 430 -5.34 29.72 -22.96
C ALA A 430 -6.44 28.67 -23.10
N GLY A 431 -6.14 27.54 -23.76
CA GLY A 431 -7.13 26.48 -23.96
C GLY A 431 -7.58 25.77 -22.68
N GLU A 432 -6.73 25.67 -21.67
CA GLU A 432 -7.13 25.16 -20.35
C GLU A 432 -8.15 26.10 -19.69
N ILE A 433 -7.86 27.39 -19.67
CA ILE A 433 -8.74 28.41 -19.06
C ILE A 433 -10.07 28.49 -19.83
N VAL A 434 -10.04 28.47 -21.17
CA VAL A 434 -11.25 28.45 -22.00
C VAL A 434 -12.06 27.17 -21.79
N SER A 435 -11.40 26.02 -21.61
CA SER A 435 -12.07 24.76 -21.28
C SER A 435 -12.74 24.81 -19.90
N GLU A 436 -12.08 25.40 -18.90
CA GLU A 436 -12.58 25.53 -17.52
C GLU A 436 -13.76 26.50 -17.43
N CYS A 437 -13.59 27.73 -17.92
CA CYS A 437 -14.58 28.81 -17.80
C CYS A 437 -15.83 28.60 -18.67
N PHE A 438 -15.71 27.89 -19.81
CA PHE A 438 -16.80 27.77 -20.78
C PHE A 438 -17.24 26.34 -21.08
N GLY A 439 -16.65 25.34 -20.42
CA GLY A 439 -17.07 23.94 -20.50
C GLY A 439 -16.80 23.24 -21.84
N TYR A 440 -15.92 23.79 -22.68
CA TYR A 440 -15.54 23.16 -23.95
C TYR A 440 -14.52 22.03 -23.73
N LYS A 441 -14.67 20.92 -24.44
CA LYS A 441 -13.66 19.85 -24.40
C LYS A 441 -12.39 20.27 -25.15
N TYR A 442 -11.28 20.45 -24.44
CA TYR A 442 -9.95 20.81 -24.98
C TYR A 442 -9.59 20.07 -26.28
N ASN A 443 -9.55 18.73 -26.25
CA ASN A 443 -9.16 17.88 -27.38
C ASN A 443 -10.05 18.03 -28.62
N LYS A 444 -11.30 18.53 -28.44
CA LYS A 444 -12.24 18.74 -29.54
C LYS A 444 -12.08 20.14 -30.13
N ARG A 445 -11.92 21.16 -29.28
CA ARG A 445 -11.77 22.57 -29.70
C ARG A 445 -10.40 22.82 -30.33
N TYR A 446 -9.33 22.34 -29.70
CA TYR A 446 -7.94 22.49 -30.16
C TYR A 446 -7.44 21.28 -30.97
N ARG A 447 -8.35 20.55 -31.63
CA ARG A 447 -8.04 19.30 -32.37
C ARG A 447 -6.89 19.46 -33.36
N ASP A 448 -6.81 20.63 -34.01
CA ASP A 448 -5.75 20.93 -34.96
C ASP A 448 -4.35 20.90 -34.31
N PHE A 449 -4.20 21.45 -33.10
CA PHE A 449 -2.96 21.38 -32.35
C PHE A 449 -2.70 19.97 -31.80
N THR A 450 -3.71 19.33 -31.20
CA THR A 450 -3.58 17.97 -30.66
C THR A 450 -3.12 16.98 -31.73
N TRP A 451 -3.69 17.07 -32.95
CA TRP A 451 -3.29 16.24 -34.08
C TRP A 451 -1.81 16.46 -34.44
N TYR A 452 -1.33 17.71 -34.45
CA TYR A 452 0.08 18.01 -34.72
C TYR A 452 1.02 17.43 -33.65
N LYS A 453 0.65 17.54 -32.37
CA LYS A 453 1.41 16.98 -31.24
C LYS A 453 1.52 15.45 -31.36
N ASP A 454 0.40 14.77 -31.63
CA ASP A 454 0.37 13.32 -31.84
C ASP A 454 1.18 12.88 -33.07
N PHE A 455 1.13 13.66 -34.16
CA PHE A 455 1.94 13.41 -35.35
C PHE A 455 3.44 13.57 -35.07
N LYS A 456 3.83 14.60 -34.32
CA LYS A 456 5.22 14.85 -33.96
C LYS A 456 5.75 13.74 -33.04
N GLU A 457 4.97 13.33 -32.05
CA GLU A 457 5.30 12.20 -31.17
C GLU A 457 5.46 10.89 -31.97
N ALA A 458 4.60 10.63 -32.95
CA ALA A 458 4.76 9.50 -33.85
C ALA A 458 6.07 9.59 -34.65
N GLN A 459 6.38 10.75 -35.22
CA GLN A 459 7.63 10.97 -35.96
C GLN A 459 8.87 10.73 -35.10
N ASP A 460 8.90 11.25 -33.88
CA ASP A 460 10.04 11.12 -32.98
C ASP A 460 10.24 9.66 -32.58
N ASN A 461 9.17 8.93 -32.24
CA ASN A 461 9.24 7.49 -31.99
C ASN A 461 9.74 6.70 -33.21
N ILE A 462 9.32 7.06 -34.44
CA ILE A 462 9.83 6.42 -35.65
C ILE A 462 11.33 6.68 -35.82
N THR A 463 11.76 7.93 -35.59
CA THR A 463 13.14 8.36 -35.78
C THR A 463 14.06 7.65 -34.79
N GLU A 464 13.70 7.66 -33.51
CA GLU A 464 14.43 6.94 -32.46
C GLU A 464 14.43 5.44 -32.70
N GLY A 465 13.28 4.84 -33.02
CA GLY A 465 13.18 3.42 -33.35
C GLY A 465 14.06 3.03 -34.53
N THR A 466 14.11 3.87 -35.58
CA THR A 466 14.95 3.65 -36.76
C THR A 466 16.44 3.78 -36.42
N SER A 467 16.81 4.72 -35.53
CA SER A 467 18.19 4.86 -35.05
C SER A 467 18.65 3.59 -34.32
N VAL A 468 17.82 3.10 -33.38
CA VAL A 468 18.10 1.87 -32.62
C VAL A 468 18.17 0.65 -33.55
N LEU A 469 17.29 0.57 -34.55
CA LEU A 469 17.32 -0.50 -35.54
C LEU A 469 18.59 -0.46 -36.39
N SER A 470 19.05 0.74 -36.77
CA SER A 470 20.27 0.92 -37.56
C SER A 470 21.52 0.50 -36.77
N GLU A 471 21.57 0.85 -35.47
CA GLU A 471 22.60 0.38 -34.55
C GLU A 471 22.60 -1.15 -34.45
N ALA A 472 21.41 -1.76 -34.28
CA ALA A 472 21.27 -3.22 -34.21
C ALA A 472 21.77 -3.92 -35.48
N ILE A 473 21.43 -3.40 -36.66
CA ILE A 473 21.90 -3.93 -37.94
C ILE A 473 23.43 -3.83 -38.03
N SER A 474 24.01 -2.70 -37.62
CA SER A 474 25.45 -2.49 -37.63
C SER A 474 26.19 -3.49 -36.74
N GLU A 475 25.73 -3.67 -35.48
CA GLU A 475 26.35 -4.63 -34.56
C GLU A 475 26.19 -6.08 -35.01
N LEU A 476 25.00 -6.48 -35.46
CA LEU A 476 24.76 -7.83 -35.96
C LEU A 476 25.63 -8.14 -37.19
N SER A 477 25.80 -7.17 -38.09
CA SER A 477 26.67 -7.31 -39.27
C SER A 477 28.14 -7.45 -38.87
N ALA A 478 28.60 -6.74 -37.84
CA ALA A 478 29.95 -6.87 -37.31
C ALA A 478 30.21 -8.26 -36.72
N HIS A 479 29.26 -8.80 -35.95
CA HIS A 479 29.35 -10.16 -35.44
C HIS A 479 29.26 -11.20 -36.57
N GLU A 480 28.47 -10.96 -37.62
CA GLU A 480 28.37 -11.87 -38.77
C GLU A 480 29.71 -11.98 -39.50
N ALA A 481 30.39 -10.86 -39.70
CA ALA A 481 31.72 -10.82 -40.29
C ALA A 481 32.74 -11.63 -39.45
N LEU A 482 32.76 -11.42 -38.12
CA LEU A 482 33.63 -12.18 -37.22
C LEU A 482 33.34 -13.68 -37.24
N LEU A 483 32.05 -14.06 -37.27
CA LEU A 483 31.65 -15.46 -37.36
C LEU A 483 32.14 -16.08 -38.67
N LYS A 484 31.96 -15.39 -39.81
CA LYS A 484 32.44 -15.87 -41.12
C LYS A 484 33.94 -16.08 -41.16
N GLU A 485 34.72 -15.25 -40.47
CA GLU A 485 36.17 -15.39 -40.36
C GLU A 485 36.55 -16.66 -39.58
N LYS A 486 35.92 -16.88 -38.42
CA LYS A 486 36.30 -17.97 -37.48
C LYS A 486 35.61 -19.30 -37.72
N ILE A 487 34.59 -19.36 -38.59
CA ILE A 487 33.74 -20.57 -38.70
C ILE A 487 34.51 -21.81 -39.13
N TYR A 488 35.50 -21.67 -40.01
CA TYR A 488 36.35 -22.78 -40.43
C TYR A 488 37.21 -23.31 -39.28
N ASP A 489 37.74 -22.43 -38.44
CA ASP A 489 38.52 -22.80 -37.25
C ASP A 489 37.66 -23.54 -36.24
N TYR A 490 36.42 -23.07 -36.01
CA TYR A 490 35.47 -23.75 -35.12
C TYR A 490 35.10 -25.15 -35.62
N ILE A 491 34.87 -25.31 -36.93
CA ILE A 491 34.60 -26.61 -37.55
C ILE A 491 35.82 -27.53 -37.40
N HIS A 492 37.03 -27.00 -37.62
CA HIS A 492 38.27 -27.76 -37.51
C HIS A 492 38.53 -28.23 -36.06
N LEU A 493 38.41 -27.33 -35.08
CA LEU A 493 38.56 -27.66 -33.66
C LEU A 493 37.52 -28.69 -33.19
N ARG A 494 36.29 -28.60 -33.70
CA ARG A 494 35.24 -29.59 -33.40
C ARG A 494 35.56 -30.95 -34.01
N PHE A 495 36.10 -30.99 -35.22
CA PHE A 495 36.54 -32.23 -35.87
C PHE A 495 37.67 -32.92 -35.08
N LEU A 496 38.52 -32.14 -34.41
CA LEU A 496 39.57 -32.64 -33.51
C LEU A 496 39.07 -33.11 -32.14
N GLY A 497 37.75 -33.10 -31.89
CA GLY A 497 37.15 -33.55 -30.63
C GLY A 497 37.14 -32.51 -29.51
N THR A 498 37.56 -31.27 -29.79
CA THR A 498 37.53 -30.17 -28.82
C THR A 498 36.11 -29.60 -28.73
N PRO A 499 35.53 -29.42 -27.54
CA PRO A 499 34.28 -28.67 -27.38
C PRO A 499 34.52 -27.20 -27.72
N VAL A 500 33.69 -26.64 -28.60
CA VAL A 500 33.77 -25.24 -29.04
C VAL A 500 32.44 -24.55 -28.70
N THR A 501 32.51 -23.40 -28.04
CA THR A 501 31.36 -22.51 -27.85
C THR A 501 31.35 -21.45 -28.94
N LEU A 502 30.17 -21.19 -29.51
CA LEU A 502 29.97 -20.14 -30.51
C LEU A 502 29.55 -18.85 -29.80
N ASP A 503 30.53 -18.17 -29.23
CA ASP A 503 30.30 -16.98 -28.41
C ASP A 503 29.69 -15.84 -29.27
N GLU A 504 30.11 -15.71 -30.54
CA GLU A 504 29.55 -14.74 -31.49
C GLU A 504 28.05 -14.95 -31.71
N PHE A 505 27.59 -16.20 -31.81
CA PHE A 505 26.17 -16.50 -31.99
C PHE A 505 25.36 -16.18 -30.73
N THR A 506 25.94 -16.45 -29.55
CA THR A 506 25.35 -16.10 -28.26
C THR A 506 25.21 -14.58 -28.10
N LEU A 507 26.26 -13.83 -28.49
CA LEU A 507 26.25 -12.37 -28.50
C LEU A 507 25.26 -11.79 -29.52
N MET A 508 25.15 -12.38 -30.72
CA MET A 508 24.14 -11.98 -31.70
C MET A 508 22.72 -12.12 -31.15
N ILE A 509 22.40 -13.25 -30.52
CA ILE A 509 21.07 -13.47 -29.91
C ILE A 509 20.83 -12.47 -28.77
N ALA A 510 21.83 -12.23 -27.92
CA ALA A 510 21.73 -11.28 -26.83
C ALA A 510 21.49 -9.85 -27.33
N ASN A 511 22.27 -9.40 -28.32
CA ASN A 511 22.15 -8.07 -28.92
C ASN A 511 20.82 -7.94 -29.65
N TYR A 512 20.44 -8.94 -30.47
CA TYR A 512 19.13 -8.97 -31.10
C TYR A 512 17.99 -8.79 -30.08
N ASN A 513 18.00 -9.55 -28.98
CA ASN A 513 16.96 -9.45 -27.95
C ASN A 513 16.97 -8.08 -27.24
N LYS A 514 18.16 -7.51 -26.99
CA LYS A 514 18.34 -6.17 -26.42
C LYS A 514 17.72 -5.11 -27.32
N TYR A 515 18.06 -5.10 -28.61
CA TYR A 515 17.63 -4.06 -29.55
C TYR A 515 16.19 -4.23 -30.01
N PHE A 516 15.76 -5.47 -30.27
CA PHE A 516 14.42 -5.77 -30.76
C PHE A 516 13.33 -5.18 -29.87
N GLN A 517 13.41 -5.39 -28.55
CA GLN A 517 12.40 -4.88 -27.64
C GLN A 517 12.30 -3.35 -27.66
N VAL A 518 13.44 -2.66 -27.84
CA VAL A 518 13.50 -1.19 -27.79
C VAL A 518 12.89 -0.58 -29.05
N PHE A 519 13.35 -0.96 -30.25
CA PHE A 519 12.80 -0.35 -31.47
C PHE A 519 11.37 -0.81 -31.76
N ASN A 520 11.02 -2.06 -31.42
CA ASN A 520 9.66 -2.57 -31.57
C ASN A 520 8.67 -1.73 -30.76
N ALA A 521 9.01 -1.46 -29.49
CA ALA A 521 8.17 -0.62 -28.63
C ALA A 521 7.96 0.78 -29.23
N LYS A 522 9.01 1.37 -29.80
CA LYS A 522 8.92 2.67 -30.47
C LYS A 522 8.02 2.63 -31.71
N TYR A 523 8.15 1.61 -32.55
CA TYR A 523 7.29 1.45 -33.74
C TYR A 523 5.83 1.16 -33.38
N GLN A 524 5.57 0.39 -32.32
CA GLN A 524 4.22 0.12 -31.83
C GLN A 524 3.55 1.40 -31.32
N ARG A 525 4.26 2.22 -30.54
CA ARG A 525 3.76 3.54 -30.10
C ARG A 525 3.45 4.45 -31.29
N ALA A 526 4.36 4.53 -32.25
CA ALA A 526 4.15 5.30 -33.47
C ALA A 526 2.94 4.81 -34.28
N SER A 527 2.79 3.49 -34.45
CA SER A 527 1.65 2.89 -35.17
C SER A 527 0.33 3.20 -34.48
N ARG A 528 0.25 3.08 -33.14
CA ARG A 528 -0.96 3.49 -32.39
C ARG A 528 -1.31 4.94 -32.62
N LYS A 529 -0.34 5.85 -32.46
CA LYS A 529 -0.54 7.29 -32.72
C LYS A 529 -1.02 7.53 -34.15
N ILE A 530 -0.44 6.87 -35.14
CA ILE A 530 -0.88 6.99 -36.54
C ILE A 530 -2.30 6.46 -36.74
N SER A 531 -2.68 5.37 -36.08
CA SER A 531 -4.06 4.86 -36.08
C SER A 531 -5.02 5.90 -35.48
N ASP A 532 -4.68 6.49 -34.34
CA ASP A 532 -5.49 7.52 -33.69
C ASP A 532 -5.66 8.76 -34.60
N LEU A 533 -4.59 9.17 -35.29
CA LEU A 533 -4.63 10.26 -36.28
C LEU A 533 -5.55 9.96 -37.47
N LEU A 534 -5.69 8.68 -37.84
CA LEU A 534 -6.55 8.22 -38.94
C LEU A 534 -8.03 8.11 -38.53
N ASP A 535 -8.28 7.68 -37.30
CA ASP A 535 -9.64 7.55 -36.76
C ASP A 535 -10.28 8.92 -36.50
N TYR A 536 -9.45 9.92 -36.19
CA TYR A 536 -9.91 11.26 -35.90
C TYR A 536 -9.17 12.35 -36.70
N PRO A 537 -9.45 12.47 -38.01
CA PRO A 537 -8.81 13.47 -38.86
C PRO A 537 -9.18 14.89 -38.41
N SER A 538 -8.21 15.79 -38.45
CA SER A 538 -8.42 17.22 -38.26
C SER A 538 -8.86 17.87 -39.57
N SER A 539 -9.29 19.13 -39.49
CA SER A 539 -9.80 19.89 -40.64
C SER A 539 -8.81 19.96 -41.80
N TYR A 540 -7.50 19.96 -41.51
CA TYR A 540 -6.42 20.10 -42.48
C TYR A 540 -5.60 18.82 -42.71
N SER A 541 -5.80 17.77 -41.90
CA SER A 541 -4.97 16.56 -41.98
C SER A 541 -5.53 15.44 -42.84
N SER A 542 -6.81 15.51 -43.20
CA SER A 542 -7.51 14.51 -44.03
C SER A 542 -6.81 14.22 -45.37
N GLN A 543 -6.18 15.23 -45.97
CA GLN A 543 -5.39 15.11 -47.20
C GLN A 543 -4.12 14.24 -47.05
N TYR A 544 -3.64 14.02 -45.83
CA TYR A 544 -2.45 13.21 -45.52
C TYR A 544 -2.77 11.76 -45.10
N ASN A 545 -4.06 11.40 -45.00
CA ASN A 545 -4.49 10.06 -44.63
C ASN A 545 -3.88 8.93 -45.50
N PRO A 546 -3.72 9.09 -46.83
CA PRO A 546 -3.05 8.08 -47.65
C PRO A 546 -1.58 7.85 -47.23
N GLN A 547 -0.85 8.91 -46.90
CA GLN A 547 0.54 8.85 -46.45
C GLN A 547 0.63 8.20 -45.07
N LEU A 548 -0.26 8.57 -44.12
CA LEU A 548 -0.31 7.96 -42.79
C LEU A 548 -0.58 6.45 -42.86
N LYS A 549 -1.55 6.02 -43.68
CA LYS A 549 -1.80 4.58 -43.92
C LYS A 549 -0.58 3.86 -44.50
N LYS A 550 0.20 4.54 -45.34
CA LYS A 550 1.45 3.97 -45.88
C LYS A 550 2.51 3.83 -44.78
N ILE A 551 2.67 4.82 -43.92
CA ILE A 551 3.61 4.77 -42.79
C ILE A 551 3.24 3.64 -41.84
N ASP A 552 1.96 3.52 -41.44
CA ASP A 552 1.49 2.46 -40.56
C ASP A 552 1.78 1.06 -41.12
N ARG A 553 1.49 0.84 -42.41
CA ARG A 553 1.84 -0.41 -43.10
C ARG A 553 3.34 -0.70 -43.09
N LEU A 554 4.18 0.32 -43.24
CA LEU A 554 5.63 0.15 -43.21
C LEU A 554 6.14 -0.19 -41.80
N LEU A 555 5.59 0.46 -40.76
CA LEU A 555 5.91 0.14 -39.37
C LEU A 555 5.51 -1.29 -39.02
N PHE A 556 4.28 -1.67 -39.39
CA PHE A 556 3.79 -3.03 -39.21
C PHE A 556 4.68 -4.06 -39.92
N ARG A 557 5.02 -3.81 -41.19
CA ARG A 557 5.89 -4.70 -41.97
C ARG A 557 7.30 -4.80 -41.38
N SER A 558 7.89 -3.68 -40.96
CA SER A 558 9.21 -3.68 -40.32
C SER A 558 9.18 -4.52 -39.05
N ASN A 559 8.13 -4.40 -38.26
CA ASN A 559 7.96 -5.20 -37.06
C ASN A 559 7.86 -6.69 -37.37
N GLN A 560 7.06 -7.07 -38.37
CA GLN A 560 6.93 -8.48 -38.78
C GLN A 560 8.23 -9.10 -39.28
N ILE A 561 9.09 -8.34 -39.96
CA ILE A 561 10.39 -8.83 -40.47
C ILE A 561 11.31 -9.22 -39.30
N TRP A 562 11.32 -8.38 -38.27
CA TRP A 562 12.24 -8.52 -37.14
C TRP A 562 11.63 -9.23 -35.94
N MET A 563 10.36 -9.61 -35.98
CA MET A 563 9.74 -10.33 -34.87
C MET A 563 10.41 -11.70 -34.72
N PRO A 564 10.87 -12.09 -33.51
CA PRO A 564 11.52 -13.38 -33.32
C PRO A 564 10.56 -14.48 -33.75
N LYS A 565 10.97 -15.24 -34.77
CA LYS A 565 10.25 -16.45 -35.20
C LYS A 565 10.41 -17.60 -34.19
N GLU A 566 11.12 -17.38 -33.09
CA GLU A 566 11.27 -18.35 -32.02
C GLU A 566 9.96 -18.53 -31.24
N SER A 567 9.48 -19.77 -31.34
CA SER A 567 8.31 -20.42 -30.75
C SER A 567 7.99 -20.24 -29.25
N THR A 568 8.04 -19.05 -28.65
CA THR A 568 7.60 -18.85 -27.25
C THR A 568 6.13 -19.29 -27.05
N TYR A 569 5.30 -19.13 -28.10
CA TYR A 569 3.91 -19.57 -28.13
C TYR A 569 3.70 -21.09 -28.02
N PHE A 570 4.67 -21.92 -28.44
CA PHE A 570 4.52 -23.39 -28.41
C PHE A 570 4.48 -23.96 -26.98
N TYR A 571 5.06 -23.25 -26.01
CA TYR A 571 5.10 -23.71 -24.63
C TYR A 571 3.94 -23.23 -23.77
N PHE A 572 3.07 -22.34 -24.27
CA PHE A 572 1.96 -21.79 -23.47
C PHE A 572 1.04 -22.87 -22.91
N THR A 573 0.62 -23.83 -23.74
CA THR A 573 -0.16 -25.00 -23.30
C THR A 573 0.59 -25.83 -22.28
N LYS A 574 1.91 -25.95 -22.43
CA LYS A 574 2.77 -26.68 -21.48
C LYS A 574 2.86 -25.95 -20.14
N TRP A 575 2.94 -24.61 -20.12
CA TRP A 575 2.94 -23.82 -18.90
C TRP A 575 1.65 -23.96 -18.12
N ILE A 576 0.51 -23.93 -18.82
CA ILE A 576 -0.80 -24.22 -18.21
C ILE A 576 -0.79 -25.63 -17.61
N MET A 577 -0.33 -26.64 -18.35
CA MET A 577 -0.27 -28.02 -17.86
C MET A 577 0.64 -28.16 -16.64
N ASN A 578 1.82 -27.53 -16.66
CA ASN A 578 2.74 -27.51 -15.52
C ASN A 578 2.07 -26.89 -14.29
N SER A 579 1.38 -25.75 -14.45
CA SER A 579 0.64 -25.11 -13.35
C SER A 579 -0.48 -25.98 -12.81
N ILE A 580 -1.26 -26.66 -13.66
CA ILE A 580 -2.32 -27.59 -13.23
C ILE A 580 -1.70 -28.73 -12.41
N ILE A 581 -0.62 -29.35 -12.92
CA ILE A 581 0.06 -30.47 -12.23
C ILE A 581 0.57 -30.01 -10.87
N VAL A 582 1.29 -28.89 -10.80
CA VAL A 582 1.87 -28.38 -9.55
C VAL A 582 0.77 -28.02 -8.56
N ALA A 583 -0.22 -27.22 -8.98
CA ALA A 583 -1.30 -26.76 -8.10
C ALA A 583 -2.17 -27.92 -7.59
N LEU A 584 -2.51 -28.89 -8.45
CA LEU A 584 -3.32 -30.04 -8.07
C LEU A 584 -2.59 -30.97 -7.09
N MET A 585 -1.29 -31.23 -7.32
CA MET A 585 -0.48 -32.05 -6.42
C MET A 585 -0.31 -31.37 -5.06
N VAL A 586 -0.01 -30.07 -5.03
CA VAL A 586 0.13 -29.34 -3.76
C VAL A 586 -1.19 -29.27 -3.01
N ALA A 587 -2.32 -29.03 -3.69
CA ALA A 587 -3.65 -29.03 -3.09
C ALA A 587 -3.98 -30.41 -2.48
N LEU A 588 -3.73 -31.50 -3.21
CA LEU A 588 -3.95 -32.85 -2.72
C LEU A 588 -3.09 -33.17 -1.48
N ILE A 589 -1.79 -32.85 -1.53
CA ILE A 589 -0.87 -33.05 -0.40
C ILE A 589 -1.31 -32.22 0.80
N SER A 590 -1.63 -30.94 0.58
CA SER A 590 -2.05 -30.02 1.63
C SER A 590 -3.34 -30.48 2.31
N VAL A 591 -4.37 -30.85 1.54
CA VAL A 591 -5.63 -31.37 2.10
C VAL A 591 -5.38 -32.66 2.90
N THR A 592 -4.62 -33.60 2.35
CA THR A 592 -4.38 -34.91 2.99
C THR A 592 -3.59 -34.75 4.28
N VAL A 593 -2.46 -34.03 4.24
CA VAL A 593 -1.58 -33.84 5.39
C VAL A 593 -2.26 -32.96 6.44
N ALA A 594 -2.92 -31.88 6.02
CA ALA A 594 -3.59 -31.00 6.96
C ALA A 594 -4.78 -31.68 7.65
N ALA A 595 -5.57 -32.49 6.94
CA ALA A 595 -6.65 -33.26 7.54
C ALA A 595 -6.14 -34.30 8.56
N LEU A 596 -5.07 -35.02 8.21
CA LEU A 596 -4.43 -35.98 9.11
C LEU A 596 -3.85 -35.32 10.36
N ALA A 597 -3.24 -34.13 10.22
CA ALA A 597 -2.69 -33.39 11.35
C ALA A 597 -3.78 -32.72 12.20
N ALA A 598 -4.81 -32.16 11.57
CA ALA A 598 -5.92 -31.49 12.25
C ALA A 598 -6.71 -32.42 13.19
N TYR A 599 -6.83 -33.71 12.85
CA TYR A 599 -7.63 -34.65 13.64
C TYR A 599 -7.09 -34.84 15.07
N PRO A 600 -5.79 -35.15 15.32
CA PRO A 600 -5.21 -35.12 16.65
C PRO A 600 -5.34 -33.76 17.36
N PHE A 601 -5.12 -32.64 16.65
CA PHE A 601 -5.27 -31.29 17.20
C PHE A 601 -6.72 -30.92 17.56
N SER A 602 -7.72 -31.66 17.06
CA SER A 602 -9.13 -31.51 17.40
C SER A 602 -9.57 -32.51 18.50
N ARG A 603 -9.23 -33.79 18.37
CA ARG A 603 -9.78 -34.86 19.23
C ARG A 603 -8.87 -35.38 20.32
N MET A 604 -7.55 -35.34 20.13
CA MET A 604 -6.61 -36.00 21.04
C MET A 604 -6.06 -35.02 22.07
N ARG A 605 -5.74 -35.51 23.27
CA ARG A 605 -5.07 -34.72 24.31
C ARG A 605 -3.60 -35.14 24.36
N PHE A 606 -2.71 -34.22 24.03
CA PHE A 606 -1.26 -34.42 24.10
C PHE A 606 -0.57 -33.14 24.57
N PHE A 607 0.63 -33.28 25.14
CA PHE A 607 1.40 -32.16 25.66
C PHE A 607 1.77 -31.17 24.54
N GLY A 608 1.48 -29.88 24.74
CA GLY A 608 1.76 -28.83 23.76
C GLY A 608 0.76 -28.72 22.60
N ARG A 609 -0.43 -29.31 22.69
CA ARG A 609 -1.46 -29.25 21.63
C ARG A 609 -1.80 -27.84 21.16
N SER A 610 -2.14 -26.93 22.07
CA SER A 610 -2.53 -25.57 21.70
C SER A 610 -1.31 -24.71 21.33
N GLN A 611 -0.22 -24.85 22.08
CA GLN A 611 1.02 -24.10 21.84
C GLN A 611 1.69 -24.52 20.52
N GLY A 612 1.68 -25.80 20.18
CA GLY A 612 2.23 -26.32 18.94
C GLY A 612 1.46 -25.83 17.70
N LEU A 613 0.13 -25.80 17.78
CA LEU A 613 -0.68 -25.25 16.69
C LEU A 613 -0.44 -23.74 16.50
N LEU A 614 -0.35 -22.98 17.59
CA LEU A 614 -0.01 -21.56 17.56
C LEU A 614 1.41 -21.32 17.02
N PHE A 615 2.37 -22.13 17.44
CA PHE A 615 3.76 -22.05 16.99
C PHE A 615 3.89 -22.28 15.47
N LEU A 616 3.19 -23.28 14.93
CA LEU A 616 3.16 -23.53 13.48
C LEU A 616 2.58 -22.34 12.70
N LEU A 617 1.53 -21.70 13.22
CA LEU A 617 0.95 -20.50 12.60
C LEU A 617 1.93 -19.32 12.63
N LEU A 618 2.59 -19.08 13.78
CA LEU A 618 3.55 -17.98 13.91
C LEU A 618 4.74 -18.11 12.95
N ILE A 619 5.24 -19.33 12.73
CA ILE A 619 6.29 -19.57 11.72
C ILE A 619 5.79 -19.23 10.32
N GLN A 620 4.56 -19.63 9.97
CA GLN A 620 4.00 -19.40 8.62
C GLN A 620 3.66 -17.92 8.36
N MET A 621 3.40 -17.13 9.40
CA MET A 621 3.16 -15.68 9.26
C MET A 621 4.44 -14.91 8.89
N PHE A 622 5.61 -15.52 9.01
CA PHE A 622 6.86 -14.90 8.59
C PHE A 622 6.95 -14.83 7.05
N PRO A 623 7.40 -13.71 6.46
CA PRO A 623 7.38 -13.54 5.00
C PRO A 623 8.20 -14.61 4.27
N SER A 624 7.54 -15.41 3.43
CA SER A 624 8.16 -16.55 2.72
C SER A 624 9.32 -16.15 1.81
N ILE A 625 9.30 -14.92 1.28
CA ILE A 625 10.37 -14.34 0.45
C ILE A 625 11.70 -14.27 1.21
N MET A 626 11.70 -14.11 2.54
CA MET A 626 12.93 -14.07 3.34
C MET A 626 13.67 -15.41 3.34
N PHE A 627 12.94 -16.51 3.28
CA PHE A 627 13.53 -17.86 3.25
C PHE A 627 13.93 -18.32 1.85
N MET A 628 13.65 -17.52 0.82
CA MET A 628 13.84 -17.90 -0.58
C MET A 628 15.29 -18.28 -0.91
N ILE A 629 16.26 -17.54 -0.38
CA ILE A 629 17.70 -17.84 -0.56
C ILE A 629 18.04 -19.20 0.09
N ALA A 630 17.52 -19.45 1.30
CA ALA A 630 17.74 -20.70 2.00
C ALA A 630 17.09 -21.88 1.28
N ILE A 631 15.87 -21.72 0.75
CA ILE A 631 15.17 -22.74 -0.02
C ILE A 631 15.89 -23.01 -1.35
N TYR A 632 16.41 -21.98 -2.02
CA TYR A 632 17.21 -22.15 -3.23
C TYR A 632 18.44 -23.04 -2.96
N ALA A 633 19.20 -22.71 -1.90
CA ALA A 633 20.35 -23.49 -1.47
C ALA A 633 19.97 -24.93 -1.08
N LEU A 634 18.81 -25.12 -0.41
CA LEU A 634 18.26 -26.43 -0.07
C LEU A 634 17.95 -27.25 -1.32
N LEU A 635 17.25 -26.69 -2.30
CA LEU A 635 16.94 -27.39 -3.56
C LEU A 635 18.20 -27.70 -4.36
N GLN A 636 19.19 -26.80 -4.37
CA GLN A 636 20.48 -27.06 -5.00
C GLN A 636 21.21 -28.23 -4.32
N PHE A 637 21.27 -28.22 -2.98
CA PHE A 637 21.85 -29.30 -2.19
C PHE A 637 21.12 -30.62 -2.43
N MET A 638 19.79 -30.63 -2.32
CA MET A 638 18.97 -31.82 -2.56
C MET A 638 19.12 -32.33 -4.00
N GLY A 639 19.22 -31.44 -4.99
CA GLY A 639 19.41 -31.80 -6.39
C GLY A 639 20.70 -32.58 -6.67
N ASN A 640 21.73 -32.41 -5.84
CA ASN A 640 22.98 -33.18 -5.97
C ASN A 640 22.80 -34.66 -5.57
N TYR A 641 21.82 -34.97 -4.72
CA TYR A 641 21.55 -36.33 -4.23
C TYR A 641 20.28 -36.94 -4.84
N ILE A 642 19.25 -36.13 -5.03
CA ILE A 642 17.92 -36.49 -5.54
C ILE A 642 17.58 -35.52 -6.68
N PRO A 643 18.04 -35.79 -7.92
CA PRO A 643 17.96 -34.84 -9.03
C PRO A 643 16.54 -34.36 -9.34
N PHE A 644 15.53 -35.21 -9.16
CA PHE A 644 14.14 -34.82 -9.41
C PHE A 644 13.56 -33.87 -8.35
N LEU A 645 14.16 -33.74 -7.17
CA LEU A 645 13.80 -32.73 -6.15
C LEU A 645 14.72 -31.49 -6.21
N GLY A 646 15.61 -31.43 -7.20
CA GLY A 646 16.55 -30.33 -7.37
C GLY A 646 15.93 -29.06 -7.95
N LEU A 647 16.77 -28.07 -8.17
CA LEU A 647 16.43 -26.89 -8.96
C LEU A 647 15.98 -27.28 -10.37
N ASN A 648 15.18 -26.41 -11.00
CA ASN A 648 14.71 -26.58 -12.36
C ASN A 648 13.89 -27.86 -12.57
N SER A 649 13.10 -28.24 -11.56
CA SER A 649 12.19 -29.39 -11.55
C SER A 649 10.81 -29.02 -11.00
N LEU A 650 9.73 -29.58 -11.57
CA LEU A 650 8.36 -29.35 -11.07
C LEU A 650 8.14 -30.02 -9.70
N SER A 651 8.76 -31.18 -9.48
CA SER A 651 8.68 -31.94 -8.22
C SER A 651 9.39 -31.23 -7.06
N GLY A 652 10.55 -30.59 -7.31
CA GLY A 652 11.19 -29.72 -6.32
C GLY A 652 10.28 -28.54 -5.95
N LEU A 653 9.59 -27.95 -6.94
CA LEU A 653 8.63 -26.88 -6.70
C LEU A 653 7.42 -27.35 -5.87
N ILE A 654 6.84 -28.51 -6.20
CA ILE A 654 5.74 -29.13 -5.43
C ILE A 654 6.16 -29.39 -3.98
N PHE A 655 7.39 -29.89 -3.77
CA PHE A 655 7.92 -30.15 -2.44
C PHE A 655 8.00 -28.89 -1.58
N VAL A 656 8.52 -27.79 -2.12
CA VAL A 656 8.60 -26.51 -1.40
C VAL A 656 7.21 -25.96 -1.06
N TYR A 657 6.32 -25.90 -2.05
CA TYR A 657 4.98 -25.37 -1.83
C TYR A 657 4.14 -26.19 -0.84
N SER A 658 4.43 -27.48 -0.71
CA SER A 658 3.77 -28.36 0.27
C SER A 658 4.10 -28.03 1.73
N GLY A 659 5.08 -27.14 2.01
CA GLY A 659 5.43 -26.73 3.38
C GLY A 659 4.42 -25.77 4.02
N GLY A 660 3.60 -25.06 3.23
CA GLY A 660 2.70 -23.99 3.69
C GLY A 660 1.38 -24.44 4.32
N ILE A 661 1.39 -25.49 5.16
CA ILE A 661 0.16 -26.19 5.59
C ILE A 661 -0.40 -25.77 6.96
N ALA A 662 0.31 -24.98 7.77
CA ALA A 662 -0.12 -24.71 9.15
C ALA A 662 -1.48 -24.00 9.23
N PHE A 663 -1.72 -23.02 8.37
CA PHE A 663 -3.02 -22.35 8.27
C PHE A 663 -4.15 -23.32 7.87
N ASN A 664 -3.88 -24.24 6.93
CA ASN A 664 -4.83 -25.26 6.51
C ASN A 664 -5.18 -26.23 7.65
N ILE A 665 -4.19 -26.62 8.46
CA ILE A 665 -4.40 -27.45 9.66
C ILE A 665 -5.34 -26.74 10.63
N TRP A 666 -5.11 -25.45 10.87
CA TRP A 666 -5.92 -24.66 11.80
C TRP A 666 -7.39 -24.56 11.36
N LEU A 667 -7.63 -24.29 10.06
CA LEU A 667 -8.99 -24.22 9.50
C LEU A 667 -9.72 -25.57 9.56
N ILE A 668 -9.06 -26.67 9.16
CA ILE A 668 -9.67 -28.00 9.20
C ILE A 668 -9.95 -28.41 10.65
N LYS A 669 -9.04 -28.11 11.58
CA LYS A 669 -9.23 -28.34 13.02
C LYS A 669 -10.46 -27.59 13.52
N GLY A 670 -10.59 -26.31 13.18
CA GLY A 670 -11.75 -25.50 13.56
C GLY A 670 -13.06 -26.09 13.04
N TYR A 671 -13.07 -26.63 11.82
CA TYR A 671 -14.24 -27.32 11.28
C TYR A 671 -14.52 -28.66 11.97
N PHE A 672 -13.48 -29.48 12.23
CA PHE A 672 -13.64 -30.73 12.97
C PHE A 672 -14.26 -30.49 14.35
N ASP A 673 -13.89 -29.41 15.05
CA ASP A 673 -14.49 -29.04 16.33
C ASP A 673 -16.00 -28.75 16.26
N THR A 674 -16.55 -28.47 15.08
CA THR A 674 -18.01 -28.28 14.90
C THR A 674 -18.78 -29.60 14.72
N ILE A 675 -18.09 -30.70 14.40
CA ILE A 675 -18.71 -32.03 14.26
C ILE A 675 -18.93 -32.60 15.66
N PRO A 676 -20.16 -32.98 16.04
CA PRO A 676 -20.45 -33.50 17.37
C PRO A 676 -19.63 -34.74 17.72
N ASP A 677 -18.96 -34.73 18.87
CA ASP A 677 -18.14 -35.84 19.37
C ASP A 677 -18.96 -37.13 19.59
N THR A 678 -20.27 -37.00 19.86
CA THR A 678 -21.18 -38.13 20.07
C THR A 678 -21.27 -39.07 18.87
N LEU A 679 -21.08 -38.58 17.65
CA LEU A 679 -21.03 -39.40 16.43
C LEU A 679 -19.81 -40.32 16.42
N GLU A 680 -18.68 -39.82 16.92
CA GLU A 680 -17.43 -40.58 17.02
C GLU A 680 -17.47 -41.58 18.17
N GLU A 681 -18.03 -41.18 19.33
CA GLU A 681 -18.25 -42.07 20.47
C GLU A 681 -19.16 -43.24 20.11
N SER A 682 -20.27 -42.97 19.38
CA SER A 682 -21.18 -44.02 18.90
C SER A 682 -20.45 -45.03 18.01
N ALA A 683 -19.62 -44.55 17.09
CA ALA A 683 -18.84 -45.43 16.23
C ALA A 683 -17.77 -46.24 16.97
N MET A 684 -17.17 -45.68 18.02
CA MET A 684 -16.22 -46.39 18.87
C MET A 684 -16.92 -47.46 19.72
N ILE A 685 -18.16 -47.23 20.14
CA ILE A 685 -19.01 -48.26 20.78
C ILE A 685 -19.30 -49.40 19.79
N ASP A 686 -19.51 -49.10 18.51
CA ASP A 686 -19.64 -50.09 17.42
C ASP A 686 -18.32 -50.82 17.07
N GLY A 687 -17.23 -50.53 17.79
CA GLY A 687 -15.93 -51.18 17.62
C GLY A 687 -15.01 -50.54 16.58
N ALA A 688 -15.34 -49.36 16.05
CA ALA A 688 -14.46 -48.64 15.13
C ALA A 688 -13.20 -48.11 15.84
N THR A 689 -12.03 -48.31 15.23
CA THR A 689 -10.79 -47.68 15.71
C THR A 689 -10.81 -46.18 15.42
N ARG A 690 -10.02 -45.38 16.15
CA ARG A 690 -9.96 -43.91 15.93
C ARG A 690 -9.64 -43.53 14.48
N PHE A 691 -8.76 -44.27 13.81
CA PHE A 691 -8.47 -44.03 12.39
C PHE A 691 -9.65 -44.41 11.49
N GLN A 692 -10.37 -45.49 11.80
CA GLN A 692 -11.60 -45.84 11.09
C GLN A 692 -12.68 -44.79 11.29
N THR A 693 -12.87 -44.28 12.51
CA THR A 693 -13.78 -43.18 12.84
C THR A 693 -13.42 -41.91 12.08
N PHE A 694 -12.13 -41.52 12.07
CA PHE A 694 -11.64 -40.40 11.27
C PHE A 694 -11.97 -40.58 9.79
N TRP A 695 -11.59 -41.70 9.19
CA TRP A 695 -11.70 -41.92 7.75
C TRP A 695 -13.14 -42.13 7.27
N ARG A 696 -13.98 -42.80 8.06
CA ARG A 696 -15.35 -43.17 7.67
C ARG A 696 -16.43 -42.20 8.13
N ILE A 697 -16.18 -41.38 9.15
CA ILE A 697 -17.19 -40.50 9.75
C ILE A 697 -16.77 -39.05 9.65
N VAL A 698 -15.64 -38.69 10.26
CA VAL A 698 -15.22 -37.28 10.35
C VAL A 698 -14.85 -36.71 8.99
N LEU A 699 -14.04 -37.44 8.20
CA LEU A 699 -13.55 -36.97 6.90
C LEU A 699 -14.70 -36.78 5.87
N PRO A 700 -15.69 -37.69 5.75
CA PRO A 700 -16.86 -37.46 4.90
C PRO A 700 -17.75 -36.29 5.34
N LEU A 701 -17.93 -36.09 6.66
CA LEU A 701 -18.68 -34.95 7.19
C LEU A 701 -17.95 -33.62 6.99
N ALA A 702 -16.62 -33.66 6.90
CA ALA A 702 -15.77 -32.50 6.65
C ALA A 702 -15.51 -32.19 5.17
N ARG A 703 -16.15 -32.89 4.23
CA ARG A 703 -16.02 -32.62 2.78
C ARG A 703 -16.11 -31.12 2.41
N PRO A 704 -17.01 -30.30 3.01
CA PRO A 704 -17.07 -28.88 2.70
C PRO A 704 -15.77 -28.13 2.96
N ILE A 705 -15.16 -28.32 4.14
CA ILE A 705 -13.90 -27.63 4.45
C ILE A 705 -12.74 -28.17 3.62
N LEU A 706 -12.72 -29.47 3.33
CA LEU A 706 -11.67 -30.07 2.49
C LEU A 706 -11.71 -29.52 1.06
N ALA A 707 -12.92 -29.33 0.51
CA ALA A 707 -13.11 -28.70 -0.79
C ALA A 707 -12.65 -27.23 -0.78
N VAL A 708 -12.99 -26.46 0.25
CA VAL A 708 -12.53 -25.08 0.40
C VAL A 708 -11.00 -25.00 0.44
N ILE A 709 -10.34 -25.83 1.25
CA ILE A 709 -8.86 -25.87 1.33
C ILE A 709 -8.24 -26.28 0.00
N ALA A 710 -8.83 -27.26 -0.70
CA ALA A 710 -8.37 -27.68 -2.02
C ALA A 710 -8.42 -26.52 -3.03
N ILE A 711 -9.55 -25.79 -3.08
CA ILE A 711 -9.74 -24.65 -3.98
C ILE A 711 -8.76 -23.53 -3.66
N LEU A 712 -8.67 -23.12 -2.39
CA LEU A 712 -7.79 -22.03 -1.96
C LEU A 712 -6.32 -22.35 -2.23
N THR A 713 -5.89 -23.58 -1.95
CA THR A 713 -4.52 -24.02 -2.21
C THR A 713 -4.24 -24.09 -3.71
N PHE A 714 -5.16 -24.65 -4.49
CA PHE A 714 -5.01 -24.71 -5.95
C PHE A 714 -4.88 -23.30 -6.56
N MET A 715 -5.79 -22.38 -6.22
CA MET A 715 -5.77 -21.01 -6.74
C MET A 715 -4.52 -20.25 -6.29
N GLY A 716 -4.09 -20.42 -5.03
CA GLY A 716 -2.88 -19.77 -4.51
C GLY A 716 -1.63 -20.22 -5.26
N ILE A 717 -1.46 -21.53 -5.45
CA ILE A 717 -0.30 -22.11 -6.14
C ILE A 717 -0.33 -21.86 -7.64
N PHE A 718 -1.50 -21.88 -8.27
CA PHE A 718 -1.65 -21.62 -9.71
C PHE A 718 -1.17 -20.20 -10.09
N ASN A 719 -1.36 -19.24 -9.18
CA ASN A 719 -0.96 -17.84 -9.34
C ASN A 719 0.41 -17.51 -8.75
N GLU A 720 1.11 -18.47 -8.12
CA GLU A 720 2.42 -18.21 -7.52
C GLU A 720 3.48 -17.99 -8.61
N PHE A 721 4.12 -16.83 -8.55
CA PHE A 721 5.10 -16.40 -9.55
C PHE A 721 6.54 -16.39 -9.01
N VAL A 722 6.74 -15.92 -7.78
CA VAL A 722 8.05 -15.49 -7.30
C VAL A 722 8.99 -16.68 -7.14
N MET A 723 8.55 -17.71 -6.41
CA MET A 723 9.37 -18.91 -6.20
C MET A 723 9.49 -19.72 -7.49
N ALA A 724 8.40 -19.83 -8.26
CA ALA A 724 8.42 -20.51 -9.55
C ALA A 724 9.45 -19.89 -10.52
N ARG A 725 9.53 -18.56 -10.61
CA ARG A 725 10.48 -17.87 -11.51
C ARG A 725 11.94 -18.14 -11.15
N ILE A 726 12.24 -18.28 -9.87
CA ILE A 726 13.60 -18.44 -9.36
C ILE A 726 14.03 -19.91 -9.43
N PHE A 727 13.12 -20.84 -9.15
CA PHE A 727 13.45 -22.28 -9.14
C PHE A 727 13.36 -22.92 -10.52
N LEU A 728 12.49 -22.43 -11.42
CA LEU A 728 12.34 -22.95 -12.78
C LEU A 728 13.14 -22.10 -13.78
N GLN A 729 14.27 -22.65 -14.24
CA GLN A 729 15.20 -21.95 -15.11
C GLN A 729 14.83 -22.13 -16.59
N ASP A 730 14.46 -23.35 -17.00
CA ASP A 730 14.13 -23.64 -18.39
C ASP A 730 12.73 -23.13 -18.76
N ILE A 731 12.64 -22.44 -19.90
CA ILE A 731 11.39 -21.89 -20.42
C ILE A 731 10.30 -22.95 -20.58
N ASN A 732 10.65 -24.18 -20.96
CA ASN A 732 9.69 -25.26 -21.18
C ASN A 732 9.15 -25.89 -19.88
N LYS A 733 9.70 -25.53 -18.71
CA LYS A 733 9.29 -26.00 -17.39
C LYS A 733 8.56 -24.93 -16.58
N TRP A 734 8.49 -23.69 -17.06
CA TRP A 734 7.79 -22.61 -16.38
C TRP A 734 6.33 -22.95 -16.09
N THR A 735 5.83 -22.36 -15.01
CA THR A 735 4.40 -22.30 -14.71
C THR A 735 3.75 -21.21 -15.56
N TYR A 736 2.43 -21.28 -15.70
CA TYR A 736 1.62 -20.28 -16.37
C TYR A 736 1.89 -18.85 -15.86
N ALA A 737 1.95 -18.65 -14.53
CA ALA A 737 2.22 -17.33 -13.95
C ALA A 737 3.59 -16.77 -14.39
N VAL A 738 4.62 -17.63 -14.44
CA VAL A 738 5.96 -17.24 -14.92
C VAL A 738 5.96 -16.95 -16.42
N GLY A 739 5.29 -17.79 -17.20
CA GLY A 739 5.16 -17.63 -18.65
C GLY A 739 4.39 -16.38 -19.07
N LEU A 740 3.37 -15.98 -18.29
CA LEU A 740 2.55 -14.79 -18.55
C LEU A 740 3.40 -13.50 -18.57
N GLN A 741 4.48 -13.45 -17.78
CA GLN A 741 5.41 -12.31 -17.76
C GLN A 741 6.08 -12.06 -19.12
N GLN A 742 6.16 -13.06 -20.02
CA GLN A 742 6.72 -12.87 -21.37
C GLN A 742 5.92 -11.86 -22.20
N PHE A 743 4.63 -11.67 -21.90
CA PHE A 743 3.81 -10.68 -22.59
C PHE A 743 3.93 -9.26 -22.00
N SER A 744 4.63 -9.10 -20.87
CA SER A 744 4.91 -7.83 -20.19
C SER A 744 6.40 -7.53 -20.17
N GLY A 745 6.92 -7.02 -21.30
CA GLY A 745 8.33 -6.69 -21.49
C GLY A 745 8.78 -5.42 -20.75
N ARG A 746 10.09 -5.18 -20.71
CA ARG A 746 10.70 -4.04 -19.98
C ARG A 746 10.40 -2.68 -20.61
N PHE A 747 10.09 -2.64 -21.91
CA PHE A 747 9.88 -1.40 -22.68
C PHE A 747 8.42 -1.21 -23.12
N GLU A 748 7.68 -2.32 -23.25
CA GLU A 748 6.25 -2.31 -23.55
C GLU A 748 5.58 -3.65 -23.20
N THR A 749 4.34 -3.57 -22.73
CA THR A 749 3.45 -4.71 -22.49
C THR A 749 2.54 -4.91 -23.70
N SER A 750 2.54 -6.12 -24.26
CA SER A 750 1.63 -6.51 -25.34
C SER A 750 0.27 -6.86 -24.75
N TRP A 751 -0.55 -5.85 -24.46
CA TRP A 751 -1.84 -6.00 -23.76
C TRP A 751 -2.78 -7.00 -24.44
N GLY A 752 -2.85 -7.06 -25.77
CA GLY A 752 -3.71 -8.03 -26.48
C GLY A 752 -3.38 -9.49 -26.12
N PRO A 753 -2.17 -9.98 -26.44
CA PRO A 753 -1.73 -11.32 -26.04
C PRO A 753 -1.72 -11.55 -24.52
N PHE A 754 -1.34 -10.55 -23.72
CA PHE A 754 -1.35 -10.65 -22.26
C PHE A 754 -2.76 -10.90 -21.72
N THR A 755 -3.76 -10.12 -22.18
CA THR A 755 -5.16 -10.27 -21.76
C THR A 755 -5.77 -11.58 -22.29
N ALA A 756 -5.44 -11.99 -23.51
CA ALA A 756 -5.88 -13.28 -24.04
C ALA A 756 -5.31 -14.46 -23.23
N ALA A 757 -4.02 -14.41 -22.89
CA ALA A 757 -3.36 -15.39 -22.04
C ALA A 757 -3.96 -15.39 -20.63
N ALA A 758 -4.24 -14.21 -20.05
CA ALA A 758 -4.92 -14.03 -18.77
C ALA A 758 -6.29 -14.71 -18.73
N LEU A 759 -7.10 -14.50 -19.77
CA LEU A 759 -8.43 -15.09 -19.88
C LEU A 759 -8.37 -16.62 -19.99
N ILE A 760 -7.46 -17.15 -20.81
CA ILE A 760 -7.28 -18.60 -20.95
C ILE A 760 -6.77 -19.21 -19.63
N GLY A 761 -5.87 -18.53 -18.92
CA GLY A 761 -5.35 -18.97 -17.63
C GLY A 761 -6.40 -19.00 -16.51
N ALA A 762 -7.49 -18.23 -16.63
CA ALA A 762 -8.61 -18.29 -15.68
C ALA A 762 -9.45 -19.57 -15.84
N ILE A 763 -9.50 -20.16 -17.03
CA ILE A 763 -10.36 -21.32 -17.34
C ILE A 763 -10.06 -22.52 -16.41
N PRO A 764 -8.81 -22.98 -16.21
CA PRO A 764 -8.52 -24.08 -15.29
C PRO A 764 -8.95 -23.82 -13.85
N MET A 765 -8.77 -22.59 -13.34
CA MET A 765 -9.16 -22.22 -11.99
C MET A 765 -10.68 -22.27 -11.80
N ILE A 766 -11.42 -21.67 -12.73
CA ILE A 766 -12.90 -21.70 -12.72
C ILE A 766 -13.40 -23.13 -12.84
N THR A 767 -12.81 -23.92 -13.74
CA THR A 767 -13.18 -25.32 -13.94
C THR A 767 -12.97 -26.14 -12.66
N PHE A 768 -11.84 -25.97 -11.98
CA PHE A 768 -11.55 -26.67 -10.74
C PHE A 768 -12.52 -26.25 -9.61
N PHE A 769 -12.83 -24.96 -9.50
CA PHE A 769 -13.84 -24.47 -8.58
C PHE A 769 -15.22 -25.10 -8.84
N LEU A 770 -15.69 -25.10 -10.09
CA LEU A 770 -16.99 -25.67 -10.48
C LEU A 770 -17.06 -27.17 -10.22
N ILE A 771 -15.96 -27.91 -10.39
CA ILE A 771 -15.91 -29.35 -10.06
C ILE A 771 -16.09 -29.59 -8.54
N LEU A 772 -15.59 -28.67 -7.71
CA LEU A 772 -15.61 -28.83 -6.25
C LEU A 772 -16.78 -28.12 -5.55
N GLN A 773 -17.53 -27.26 -6.24
CA GLN A 773 -18.60 -26.45 -5.64
C GLN A 773 -19.69 -27.29 -4.96
N ASP A 774 -20.03 -28.46 -5.51
CA ASP A 774 -21.08 -29.34 -4.99
C ASP A 774 -20.72 -29.91 -3.61
N TYR A 775 -19.43 -29.91 -3.25
CA TYR A 775 -18.98 -30.32 -1.92
C TYR A 775 -19.11 -29.22 -0.87
N ILE A 776 -19.35 -27.96 -1.25
CA ILE A 776 -19.45 -26.79 -0.37
C ILE A 776 -20.89 -26.64 0.22
N VAL A 777 -21.76 -27.62 0.03
CA VAL A 777 -23.14 -27.58 0.54
C VAL A 777 -23.17 -27.83 2.06
N GLY A 778 -23.76 -26.90 2.81
CA GLY A 778 -23.93 -27.02 4.25
C GLY A 778 -25.08 -27.95 4.65
N GLY A 779 -25.05 -28.47 5.88
CA GLY A 779 -26.16 -29.24 6.46
C GLY A 779 -25.96 -30.75 6.56
N LEU A 780 -24.76 -31.28 6.26
CA LEU A 780 -24.44 -32.71 6.41
C LEU A 780 -24.60 -33.25 7.85
N THR A 781 -24.56 -32.38 8.86
CA THR A 781 -24.76 -32.73 10.28
C THR A 781 -26.19 -32.44 10.79
N LYS A 782 -27.06 -31.81 9.98
CA LYS A 782 -28.44 -31.49 10.39
C LYS A 782 -29.25 -32.78 10.55
N GLY A 783 -29.77 -33.00 11.76
CA GLY A 783 -30.60 -34.17 12.11
C GLY A 783 -29.85 -35.37 12.69
N ALA A 784 -28.51 -35.32 12.76
CA ALA A 784 -27.71 -36.41 13.31
C ALA A 784 -27.72 -36.45 14.86
N VAL A 785 -27.89 -35.29 15.50
CA VAL A 785 -28.04 -35.16 16.94
C VAL A 785 -29.28 -34.31 17.22
N LYS A 786 -30.11 -34.76 18.16
CA LYS A 786 -31.27 -34.00 18.62
C LYS A 786 -30.78 -32.91 19.58
N GLY A 787 -30.76 -31.66 19.13
CA GLY A 787 -30.27 -30.52 19.89
C GLY A 787 -30.60 -29.20 19.21
#